data_AF-W4K7R7-F1
#
_entry.id   AF-W4K7R7-F1
#
_cell.length_a   1.000
_cell.length_b   1.000
_cell.length_c   1.000
_cell.angle_alpha   90.00
_cell.angle_beta   90.00
_cell.angle_gamma   90.00
#
_symmetry.space_group_name_H-M   'P 1'
#
loop_
_entity.id
_entity.type
_entity.pdbx_description
1 polymer ?
#
loop_
_entity_poly.entity_id
_entity_poly.type
_entity_poly.pdbx_seq_one_letter_code
_entity_poly.pdbx_strand_id
1 'polypeptide(L)'
;AKWNRLRFLIPTVTSQAQKEAQSSTVAPTGVNITDELIAGGLSTLMLRLWFERDEKDRRRVPVLLHRLRIRISDSLHPLHGTQSVFRIECEYANGAARWVVYRQLRDFLSLHTHYAVSNAYNRNVDNLPEFPRTSLPYFKFLKKESREKGGEVKRADFARLQREALEDYLISLVRAVMFHPASNRLAGFLEISALSISLAQSGGAQYKAGYLRVEAVTSNKPSGFGRRAASRREKREQKWCSIRESYLVAVEEPGQTSVWDVFMLDPDFKIERPMRYYRQGLHLLQGEQHERQSEEVKDKASSSSSTSSRPPTPMLDPSTNTNPLMEAPSKNQAQDEDEKTKKKKSSDVSKHTFYVENSQTRLKLYAKSERQMLQWIAALERVAATSHYTGRNRFDSFSPIRLNVAAQWLVDGRDYFWNLSRAILLARDVIYIHDWWLSPELQLRRPGKPKYRLDRLLERKAKEGIKVYIIVYQEVSNRTTPTDSNYTKQRMTSLHPNIMVQRSPSHFQTGTFYWAHHEKLCVIDETIAFMGGLDLCFGRWDTSQHVLTDDPGDEGAEEIWPGKDYSNGRMNDFHTLNKPEEDMHDRTRIPRMPWHDVGLQVLGQPARDVARHFVQRWNYLLRIKNHSRVMPFLLPPPEFKPGELGQLGLTGTCEMQICRSAGPWSLGTPDRIEHSIQNAYLKAIQMSEHFVYIENQFFISSTVVGDVTVENKIGDAIVHRIIRAHREGIPWKCCVVIPLLPGFPFPVDHTDASSVRIILECQNRTICRGPNSIFARLRRENIDPDNYFTVFSLRNWGKLRGDVLTSELVYIHGKVCIVDDRLVIIGSANINERSQRGDRDSEIAAIIRDTDMIDGSMAGKPFKVGRFAHTLRVRLMREHVGVDVDAIDEQDMLAKDPPKEEHQQHEWDPDAEQEYGREDVTAKKSAREVVHGSSDIGSKDLAEVLQRTSISRRPPEGFPDARAGNKSLQDERQTFTRDGEKVPGFTSSVVPTLEEQMIMEHRPSAEHAYGSPIEEDIEKEAKEDAGASSGDLRDETGLLCGAPADAQPEADDQPPHASEVKSDADTEEKRAPHVRSILRRHLGAKLGHNPWTLPTPTPKIDPDGFEDPVCDAFWKDVWVASAVHNTEIFRRVFHAIPDDLVATWKQYTEFVAHHERLNKPEGEDKAPHDDDAACSKTGSSGDDKEPSVPNGQGPSEKVKKPEKGEPPFTRQEREEMESLLRELCGHLVLYPTRFLEGEDIANNFLFNADRLMPMPIYD
;
A
#
# COMPACT_ATOMS: atom_id res chain seq x y z
N ALA A 1 14.66 -45.85 -75.76
CA ALA A 1 14.93 -44.40 -75.64
C ALA A 1 14.06 -43.71 -74.55
N LYS A 2 14.24 -44.04 -73.25
CA LYS A 2 13.50 -43.38 -72.14
C LYS A 2 14.36 -42.98 -70.92
N TRP A 3 15.70 -43.07 -71.01
CA TRP A 3 16.61 -42.75 -69.89
C TRP A 3 17.36 -41.41 -70.03
N ASN A 4 17.58 -40.91 -71.25
CA ASN A 4 18.38 -39.67 -71.44
C ASN A 4 17.65 -38.37 -71.07
N ARG A 5 16.34 -38.39 -70.81
CA ARG A 5 15.59 -37.22 -70.31
C ARG A 5 15.66 -37.03 -68.78
N LEU A 6 16.09 -38.04 -68.01
CA LEU A 6 16.16 -37.92 -66.55
C LEU A 6 17.51 -37.36 -66.05
N ARG A 7 18.59 -37.52 -66.83
CA ARG A 7 19.93 -37.00 -66.48
C ARG A 7 20.07 -35.47 -66.56
N PHE A 8 19.14 -34.78 -67.23
CA PHE A 8 19.13 -33.31 -67.32
C PHE A 8 18.49 -32.60 -66.11
N LEU A 9 17.97 -33.34 -65.12
CA LEU A 9 17.35 -32.80 -63.90
C LEU A 9 18.24 -32.87 -62.65
N ILE A 10 19.49 -33.32 -62.79
CA ILE A 10 20.50 -33.37 -61.73
C ILE A 10 21.85 -33.01 -62.36
N PRO A 11 22.15 -31.69 -62.48
CA PRO A 11 22.94 -31.06 -61.41
C PRO A 11 22.61 -29.56 -61.18
N THR A 12 21.66 -29.27 -60.28
CA THR A 12 21.35 -27.90 -59.80
C THR A 12 21.12 -27.85 -58.28
N VAL A 13 21.91 -28.64 -57.53
CA VAL A 13 21.82 -28.73 -56.04
C VAL A 13 23.06 -28.13 -55.35
N THR A 14 24.05 -27.66 -56.10
CA THR A 14 25.33 -27.13 -55.59
C THR A 14 25.73 -25.76 -56.14
N SER A 15 24.85 -25.08 -56.89
CA SER A 15 25.01 -23.67 -57.27
C SER A 15 24.11 -22.80 -56.41
N GLN A 16 24.67 -21.79 -55.74
CA GLN A 16 23.91 -20.82 -54.96
C GLN A 16 22.96 -20.03 -55.88
N ALA A 17 21.67 -20.19 -55.66
CA ALA A 17 20.70 -19.14 -55.95
C ALA A 17 20.24 -18.61 -54.60
N GLN A 18 20.38 -17.30 -54.37
CA GLN A 18 19.77 -16.65 -53.21
C GLN A 18 18.25 -16.70 -53.40
N LYS A 19 17.61 -17.71 -52.81
CA LYS A 19 16.19 -17.58 -52.50
C LYS A 19 16.08 -16.51 -51.42
N GLU A 20 15.42 -15.41 -51.76
CA GLU A 20 14.94 -14.45 -50.76
C GLU A 20 14.22 -15.22 -49.65
N ALA A 21 14.59 -14.95 -48.40
CA ALA A 21 13.97 -15.62 -47.27
C ALA A 21 12.49 -15.23 -47.22
N GLN A 22 11.59 -16.18 -47.44
CA GLN A 22 10.16 -15.94 -47.28
C GLN A 22 9.92 -15.50 -45.84
N SER A 23 9.48 -14.26 -45.67
CA SER A 23 9.41 -13.63 -44.35
C SER A 23 8.43 -14.37 -43.42
N SER A 24 8.81 -14.50 -42.14
CA SER A 24 7.98 -15.07 -41.07
C SER A 24 6.77 -14.20 -40.68
N THR A 25 6.55 -13.11 -41.43
CA THR A 25 5.39 -12.22 -41.35
C THR A 25 4.26 -12.68 -42.27
N VAL A 26 3.04 -12.71 -41.73
CA VAL A 26 1.83 -13.09 -42.49
C VAL A 26 1.52 -12.08 -43.62
N ALA A 27 2.00 -10.84 -43.54
CA ALA A 27 1.89 -9.80 -44.58
C ALA A 27 3.28 -9.26 -45.03
N PRO A 28 3.40 -8.65 -46.23
CA PRO A 28 4.59 -7.91 -46.63
C PRO A 28 4.82 -6.65 -45.78
N THR A 29 6.06 -6.17 -45.75
CA THR A 29 6.58 -5.17 -44.78
C THR A 29 6.10 -3.73 -44.94
N GLY A 30 5.22 -3.41 -45.89
CA GLY A 30 4.97 -2.04 -46.36
C GLY A 30 3.72 -1.29 -45.85
N VAL A 31 2.87 -1.87 -44.99
CA VAL A 31 1.58 -1.23 -44.62
C VAL A 31 1.62 -0.58 -43.23
N ASN A 32 1.74 0.75 -43.23
CA ASN A 32 1.75 1.58 -42.02
C ASN A 32 0.35 1.63 -41.35
N ILE A 33 0.33 1.62 -40.02
CA ILE A 33 -0.91 1.52 -39.23
C ILE A 33 -1.68 2.84 -39.25
N THR A 34 -0.98 3.99 -39.29
CA THR A 34 -1.60 5.31 -39.37
C THR A 34 -2.53 5.41 -40.57
N ASP A 35 -2.10 4.88 -41.71
CA ASP A 35 -2.75 5.15 -42.99
C ASP A 35 -4.02 4.32 -43.14
N GLU A 36 -4.02 3.07 -42.66
CA GLU A 36 -5.23 2.23 -42.55
C GLU A 36 -6.23 2.76 -41.50
N LEU A 37 -5.75 3.49 -40.47
CA LEU A 37 -6.60 4.12 -39.45
C LEU A 37 -7.22 5.43 -39.96
N ILE A 38 -6.43 6.27 -40.62
CA ILE A 38 -6.84 7.54 -41.26
C ILE A 38 -7.85 7.27 -42.37
N ALA A 39 -7.67 6.19 -43.15
CA ALA A 39 -8.64 5.73 -44.14
C ALA A 39 -9.92 5.09 -43.53
N GLY A 40 -10.00 4.92 -42.21
CA GLY A 40 -11.17 4.34 -41.50
C GLY A 40 -11.43 2.84 -41.75
N GLY A 41 -10.68 2.21 -42.66
CA GLY A 41 -10.83 0.81 -43.04
C GLY A 41 -10.53 -0.16 -41.88
N LEU A 42 -9.48 0.12 -41.09
CA LEU A 42 -9.13 -0.74 -39.96
C LEU A 42 -10.19 -0.66 -38.84
N SER A 43 -10.74 0.53 -38.60
CA SER A 43 -11.77 0.79 -37.59
C SER A 43 -13.09 0.09 -37.93
N THR A 44 -13.53 0.18 -39.19
CA THR A 44 -14.75 -0.48 -39.67
C THR A 44 -14.58 -2.00 -39.75
N LEU A 45 -13.40 -2.50 -40.14
CA LEU A 45 -13.05 -3.91 -40.06
C LEU A 45 -13.13 -4.42 -38.61
N MET A 46 -12.46 -3.76 -37.66
CA MET A 46 -12.47 -4.16 -36.24
C MET A 46 -13.89 -4.14 -35.65
N LEU A 47 -14.72 -3.15 -35.99
CA LEU A 47 -16.12 -3.11 -35.59
C LEU A 47 -16.89 -4.33 -36.13
N ARG A 48 -16.72 -4.65 -37.42
CA ARG A 48 -17.32 -5.84 -38.04
C ARG A 48 -16.85 -7.15 -37.39
N LEU A 49 -15.55 -7.31 -37.16
CA LEU A 49 -14.98 -8.46 -36.45
C LEU A 49 -15.61 -8.64 -35.05
N TRP A 50 -16.01 -7.54 -34.42
CA TRP A 50 -16.60 -7.54 -33.08
C TRP A 50 -18.11 -7.87 -33.05
N PHE A 51 -18.80 -7.86 -34.20
CA PHE A 51 -20.20 -8.29 -34.33
C PHE A 51 -20.36 -9.70 -34.91
N GLU A 52 -19.38 -10.20 -35.67
CA GLU A 52 -19.39 -11.56 -36.21
C GLU A 52 -19.35 -12.66 -35.12
N ARG A 53 -19.95 -13.82 -35.43
CA ARG A 53 -20.00 -15.00 -34.56
C ARG A 53 -19.61 -16.27 -35.31
N ASP A 54 -19.10 -17.27 -34.59
CA ASP A 54 -18.67 -18.55 -35.16
C ASP A 54 -19.80 -19.60 -35.27
N GLU A 55 -19.47 -20.78 -35.81
CA GLU A 55 -20.33 -21.96 -35.98
C GLU A 55 -21.06 -22.43 -34.68
N LYS A 56 -20.73 -21.85 -33.53
CA LYS A 56 -21.27 -22.21 -32.20
C LYS A 56 -21.89 -21.01 -31.48
N ASP A 57 -22.29 -19.98 -32.25
CA ASP A 57 -22.81 -18.69 -31.79
C ASP A 57 -21.83 -17.89 -30.89
N ARG A 58 -20.53 -18.19 -30.90
CA ARG A 58 -19.56 -17.52 -30.02
C ARG A 58 -19.08 -16.24 -30.65
N ARG A 59 -18.86 -15.19 -29.85
CA ARG A 59 -18.30 -13.93 -30.36
C ARG A 59 -16.95 -14.18 -31.03
N ARG A 60 -16.76 -13.63 -32.23
CA ARG A 60 -15.49 -13.73 -32.94
C ARG A 60 -14.38 -13.00 -32.15
N VAL A 61 -13.17 -13.56 -32.09
CA VAL A 61 -12.02 -12.87 -31.47
C VAL A 61 -11.57 -11.74 -32.41
N PRO A 62 -11.58 -10.46 -31.98
CA PRO A 62 -11.22 -9.32 -32.81
C PRO A 62 -9.68 -9.20 -32.89
N VAL A 63 -9.07 -9.95 -33.80
CA VAL A 63 -7.61 -10.05 -33.95
C VAL A 63 -7.20 -9.74 -35.38
N LEU A 64 -6.25 -8.83 -35.56
CA LEU A 64 -5.61 -8.60 -36.85
C LEU A 64 -4.56 -9.67 -37.09
N LEU A 65 -5.01 -10.89 -37.47
CA LEU A 65 -4.15 -12.07 -37.63
C LEU A 65 -3.03 -11.90 -38.68
N HIS A 66 -3.07 -10.88 -39.53
CA HIS A 66 -1.96 -10.51 -40.42
C HIS A 66 -0.78 -9.80 -39.71
N ARG A 67 -1.00 -9.21 -38.52
CA ARG A 67 0.04 -8.64 -37.64
C ARG A 67 0.60 -9.67 -36.65
N LEU A 68 0.27 -10.96 -36.83
CA LEU A 68 0.84 -12.08 -36.07
C LEU A 68 2.07 -12.63 -36.84
N ARG A 69 3.18 -12.80 -36.13
CA ARG A 69 4.36 -13.57 -36.54
C ARG A 69 4.33 -14.92 -35.81
N ILE A 70 4.70 -15.97 -36.53
CA ILE A 70 4.73 -17.35 -36.02
C ILE A 70 6.09 -17.94 -36.37
N ARG A 71 6.73 -18.65 -35.42
CA ARG A 71 7.96 -19.42 -35.64
C ARG A 71 7.89 -20.77 -34.92
N ILE A 72 8.34 -21.85 -35.54
CA ILE A 72 8.39 -23.19 -34.94
C ILE A 72 9.84 -23.53 -34.59
N SER A 73 10.24 -23.22 -33.35
CA SER A 73 11.62 -23.42 -32.89
C SER A 73 11.95 -24.90 -32.64
N ASP A 74 11.54 -25.50 -31.52
CA ASP A 74 12.07 -26.81 -31.11
C ASP A 74 11.04 -27.91 -30.87
N SER A 75 11.47 -29.16 -31.02
CA SER A 75 10.68 -30.36 -30.69
C SER A 75 11.07 -30.93 -29.32
N LEU A 76 10.42 -30.46 -28.26
CA LEU A 76 10.63 -31.00 -26.91
C LEU A 76 10.08 -32.44 -26.82
N HIS A 77 10.70 -33.24 -25.95
CA HIS A 77 10.29 -34.61 -25.61
C HIS A 77 10.02 -34.73 -24.09
N PRO A 78 8.96 -34.12 -23.52
CA PRO A 78 8.95 -33.81 -22.09
C PRO A 78 8.93 -35.01 -21.14
N LEU A 79 8.17 -36.08 -21.45
CA LEU A 79 7.93 -37.18 -20.50
C LEU A 79 7.79 -38.60 -21.10
N HIS A 80 7.61 -38.79 -22.42
CA HIS A 80 7.62 -40.14 -23.03
C HIS A 80 8.16 -40.12 -24.47
N GLY A 81 9.11 -41.03 -24.77
CA GLY A 81 9.98 -40.99 -25.96
C GLY A 81 9.39 -41.44 -27.30
N THR A 82 8.11 -41.17 -27.59
CA THR A 82 7.45 -41.63 -28.84
C THR A 82 6.69 -40.58 -29.65
N GLN A 83 6.55 -39.34 -29.16
CA GLN A 83 5.77 -38.28 -29.84
C GLN A 83 6.48 -36.93 -29.77
N SER A 84 6.72 -36.29 -30.93
CA SER A 84 7.25 -34.93 -30.99
C SER A 84 6.22 -33.88 -30.56
N VAL A 85 6.66 -32.91 -29.76
CA VAL A 85 5.87 -31.73 -29.36
C VAL A 85 6.58 -30.49 -29.90
N PHE A 86 5.99 -29.85 -30.91
CA PHE A 86 6.49 -28.61 -31.50
C PHE A 86 6.22 -27.42 -30.59
N ARG A 87 7.27 -26.62 -30.35
CA ARG A 87 7.24 -25.31 -29.72
C ARG A 87 6.95 -24.26 -30.79
N ILE A 88 5.81 -23.60 -30.68
CA ILE A 88 5.38 -22.50 -31.55
C ILE A 88 5.58 -21.21 -30.75
N GLU A 89 6.44 -20.32 -31.25
CA GLU A 89 6.59 -18.96 -30.78
C GLU A 89 5.61 -18.06 -31.53
N CYS A 90 4.85 -17.26 -30.78
CA CYS A 90 3.89 -16.31 -31.32
C CYS A 90 4.28 -14.90 -30.88
N GLU A 91 4.35 -13.97 -31.83
CA GLU A 91 4.55 -12.53 -31.61
C GLU A 91 3.43 -11.75 -32.29
N TYR A 92 2.76 -10.85 -31.57
CA TYR A 92 1.71 -9.98 -32.10
C TYR A 92 2.16 -8.52 -32.09
N ALA A 93 1.81 -7.78 -33.16
CA ALA A 93 2.03 -6.34 -33.30
C ALA A 93 3.46 -5.90 -32.91
N ASN A 94 4.45 -6.41 -33.66
CA ASN A 94 5.88 -6.07 -33.53
C ASN A 94 6.50 -6.22 -32.11
N GLY A 95 5.90 -7.07 -31.26
CA GLY A 95 6.45 -7.40 -29.93
C GLY A 95 5.53 -7.04 -28.77
N ALA A 96 4.41 -6.33 -29.01
CA ALA A 96 3.46 -5.93 -27.97
C ALA A 96 2.91 -7.11 -27.14
N ALA A 97 2.78 -8.29 -27.75
CA ALA A 97 2.61 -9.54 -27.01
C ALA A 97 3.48 -10.66 -27.59
N ARG A 98 4.14 -11.42 -26.71
CA ARG A 98 4.91 -12.63 -27.04
C ARG A 98 4.50 -13.78 -26.11
N TRP A 99 4.24 -14.95 -26.66
CA TRP A 99 3.94 -16.17 -25.88
C TRP A 99 4.33 -17.44 -26.65
N VAL A 100 4.32 -18.58 -25.95
CA VAL A 100 4.77 -19.87 -26.51
C VAL A 100 3.66 -20.91 -26.38
N VAL A 101 3.42 -21.65 -27.45
CA VAL A 101 2.34 -22.64 -27.57
C VAL A 101 2.90 -24.00 -27.95
N TYR A 102 2.51 -25.06 -27.23
CA TYR A 102 3.04 -26.41 -27.44
C TYR A 102 2.00 -27.34 -28.10
N ARG A 103 2.31 -27.83 -29.30
CA ARG A 103 1.40 -28.61 -30.16
C ARG A 103 2.05 -29.89 -30.68
N GLN A 104 1.27 -30.95 -30.82
CA GLN A 104 1.69 -32.20 -31.45
C GLN A 104 1.15 -32.25 -32.89
N LEU A 105 1.77 -33.05 -33.75
CA LEU A 105 1.34 -33.22 -35.16
C LEU A 105 -0.19 -33.50 -35.28
N ARG A 106 -0.76 -34.31 -34.39
CA ARG A 106 -2.21 -34.59 -34.35
C ARG A 106 -3.08 -33.35 -34.15
N ASP A 107 -2.58 -32.32 -33.47
CA ASP A 107 -3.31 -31.05 -33.28
C ASP A 107 -3.38 -30.28 -34.60
N PHE A 108 -2.28 -30.28 -35.38
CA PHE A 108 -2.24 -29.67 -36.72
C PHE A 108 -3.16 -30.41 -37.70
N LEU A 109 -3.15 -31.75 -37.71
CA LEU A 109 -4.12 -32.54 -38.49
C LEU A 109 -5.56 -32.23 -38.07
N SER A 110 -5.86 -32.18 -36.76
CA SER A 110 -7.20 -31.88 -36.26
C SER A 110 -7.65 -30.44 -36.55
N LEU A 111 -6.72 -29.51 -36.78
CA LEU A 111 -7.02 -28.16 -37.26
C LEU A 111 -7.33 -28.19 -38.75
N HIS A 112 -6.49 -28.85 -39.55
CA HIS A 112 -6.64 -28.98 -41.00
C HIS A 112 -7.95 -29.68 -41.38
N THR A 113 -8.22 -30.86 -40.81
CA THR A 113 -9.43 -31.64 -41.16
C THR A 113 -10.70 -30.89 -40.81
N HIS A 114 -10.72 -30.07 -39.75
CA HIS A 114 -11.89 -29.25 -39.44
C HIS A 114 -12.13 -28.15 -40.48
N TYR A 115 -11.08 -27.47 -40.96
CA TYR A 115 -11.25 -26.45 -42.00
C TYR A 115 -11.59 -27.09 -43.36
N ALA A 116 -10.96 -28.21 -43.71
CA ALA A 116 -11.29 -28.96 -44.93
C ALA A 116 -12.75 -29.45 -44.93
N VAL A 117 -13.24 -29.99 -43.81
CA VAL A 117 -14.63 -30.43 -43.66
C VAL A 117 -15.60 -29.25 -43.66
N SER A 118 -15.35 -28.18 -42.87
CA SER A 118 -16.22 -27.00 -42.87
C SER A 118 -16.31 -26.35 -44.26
N ASN A 119 -15.20 -26.32 -45.01
CA ASN A 119 -15.21 -25.84 -46.40
C ASN A 119 -16.01 -26.75 -47.34
N ALA A 120 -15.84 -28.08 -47.23
CA ALA A 120 -16.58 -29.03 -48.06
C ALA A 120 -18.10 -28.99 -47.85
N TYR A 121 -18.56 -28.68 -46.63
CA TYR A 121 -19.98 -28.51 -46.32
C TYR A 121 -20.52 -27.10 -46.62
N ASN A 122 -19.75 -26.04 -46.34
CA ASN A 122 -20.24 -24.66 -46.40
C ASN A 122 -19.85 -23.87 -47.67
N ARG A 123 -18.91 -24.37 -48.50
CA ARG A 123 -18.39 -23.69 -49.72
C ARG A 123 -17.97 -22.22 -49.50
N ASN A 124 -17.28 -21.94 -48.40
CA ASN A 124 -16.96 -20.57 -47.95
C ASN A 124 -15.46 -20.21 -47.91
N VAL A 125 -14.54 -21.10 -48.29
CA VAL A 125 -13.09 -20.88 -48.22
C VAL A 125 -12.38 -21.45 -49.47
N ASP A 126 -12.46 -20.74 -50.59
CA ASP A 126 -12.03 -21.26 -51.90
C ASP A 126 -10.53 -21.59 -52.03
N ASN A 127 -9.68 -21.18 -51.08
CA ASN A 127 -8.23 -21.41 -51.12
C ASN A 127 -7.66 -21.88 -49.76
N LEU A 128 -7.93 -23.12 -49.36
CA LEU A 128 -7.22 -23.76 -48.23
C LEU A 128 -5.89 -24.38 -48.70
N PRO A 129 -4.78 -24.23 -47.95
CA PRO A 129 -3.49 -24.84 -48.29
C PRO A 129 -3.50 -26.36 -48.08
N GLU A 130 -2.78 -27.11 -48.92
CA GLU A 130 -2.53 -28.54 -48.70
C GLU A 130 -1.79 -28.80 -47.37
N PHE A 131 -2.14 -29.88 -46.69
CA PHE A 131 -1.43 -30.30 -45.49
C PHE A 131 -0.04 -30.88 -45.86
N PRO A 132 1.06 -30.46 -45.21
CA PRO A 132 2.42 -30.87 -45.58
C PRO A 132 2.63 -32.36 -45.37
N ARG A 133 2.61 -33.14 -46.47
CA ARG A 133 2.71 -34.61 -46.46
C ARG A 133 4.05 -35.12 -45.89
N THR A 134 5.09 -34.29 -45.96
CA THR A 134 6.42 -34.48 -45.32
C THR A 134 6.35 -34.57 -43.79
N SER A 135 5.33 -33.95 -43.16
CA SER A 135 5.21 -33.87 -41.71
C SER A 135 4.66 -35.15 -41.05
N LEU A 136 4.08 -36.06 -41.84
CA LEU A 136 3.57 -37.37 -41.40
C LEU A 136 4.73 -38.35 -41.06
N PRO A 137 4.48 -39.59 -40.61
CA PRO A 137 5.52 -40.61 -40.35
C PRO A 137 6.33 -41.13 -41.57
N TYR A 138 6.59 -40.25 -42.54
CA TYR A 138 7.29 -40.47 -43.80
C TYR A 138 8.77 -40.89 -43.61
N PHE A 139 9.30 -40.81 -42.39
CA PHE A 139 10.62 -41.35 -42.02
C PHE A 139 10.79 -42.85 -42.40
N LYS A 140 9.72 -43.66 -42.38
CA LYS A 140 9.77 -45.05 -42.88
C LYS A 140 9.89 -45.16 -44.41
N PHE A 141 9.46 -44.15 -45.16
CA PHE A 141 9.54 -44.08 -46.62
C PHE A 141 10.87 -43.47 -47.08
N LEU A 142 11.26 -42.32 -46.50
CA LEU A 142 12.57 -41.71 -46.75
C LEU A 142 13.72 -42.63 -46.37
N LYS A 143 13.63 -43.39 -45.25
CA LYS A 143 14.64 -44.40 -44.89
C LYS A 143 14.62 -45.65 -45.79
N LYS A 144 13.62 -45.79 -46.68
CA LYS A 144 13.62 -46.78 -47.76
C LYS A 144 14.34 -46.23 -49.00
N GLU A 145 13.93 -45.07 -49.52
CA GLU A 145 14.59 -44.42 -50.67
C GLU A 145 16.07 -44.05 -50.39
N SER A 146 16.39 -43.58 -49.19
CA SER A 146 17.78 -43.29 -48.76
C SER A 146 18.65 -44.55 -48.83
N ARG A 147 18.09 -45.71 -48.48
CA ARG A 147 18.77 -47.01 -48.57
C ARG A 147 18.97 -47.47 -50.03
N GLU A 148 18.15 -46.99 -50.94
CA GLU A 148 18.23 -47.24 -52.39
C GLU A 148 19.10 -46.20 -53.12
N LYS A 149 19.48 -45.09 -52.47
CA LYS A 149 20.24 -43.95 -53.07
C LYS A 149 21.54 -43.57 -52.34
N GLY A 150 21.92 -44.27 -51.27
CA GLY A 150 23.26 -44.20 -50.67
C GLY A 150 23.58 -42.96 -49.81
N GLY A 151 22.62 -42.06 -49.56
CA GLY A 151 22.83 -40.86 -48.74
C GLY A 151 22.13 -40.95 -47.38
N GLU A 152 22.87 -40.78 -46.28
CA GLU A 152 22.30 -40.67 -44.93
C GLU A 152 21.61 -39.31 -44.73
N VAL A 153 20.28 -39.29 -44.73
CA VAL A 153 19.50 -38.13 -44.26
C VAL A 153 19.61 -38.06 -42.74
N LYS A 154 20.43 -37.14 -42.23
CA LYS A 154 20.61 -36.94 -40.79
C LYS A 154 19.27 -36.58 -40.12
N ARG A 155 19.03 -37.14 -38.93
CA ARG A 155 17.77 -36.97 -38.18
C ARG A 155 17.43 -35.50 -37.88
N ALA A 156 18.45 -34.64 -37.77
CA ALA A 156 18.30 -33.20 -37.55
C ALA A 156 17.75 -32.46 -38.79
N ASP A 157 18.21 -32.78 -39.99
CA ASP A 157 17.74 -32.13 -41.23
C ASP A 157 16.27 -32.46 -41.52
N PHE A 158 15.85 -33.71 -41.28
CA PHE A 158 14.42 -34.07 -41.34
C PHE A 158 13.60 -33.27 -40.32
N ALA A 159 14.11 -33.07 -39.10
CA ALA A 159 13.43 -32.27 -38.09
C ALA A 159 13.41 -30.77 -38.41
N ARG A 160 14.40 -30.24 -39.16
CA ARG A 160 14.34 -28.86 -39.71
C ARG A 160 13.25 -28.76 -40.78
N LEU A 161 13.29 -29.60 -41.81
CA LEU A 161 12.30 -29.62 -42.90
C LEU A 161 10.86 -29.86 -42.41
N GLN A 162 10.68 -30.64 -41.35
CA GLN A 162 9.36 -30.85 -40.72
C GLN A 162 8.85 -29.60 -40.00
N ARG A 163 9.72 -28.76 -39.42
CA ARG A 163 9.34 -27.49 -38.79
C ARG A 163 8.98 -26.44 -39.84
N GLU A 164 9.87 -26.22 -40.80
CA GLU A 164 9.68 -25.29 -41.93
C GLU A 164 8.34 -25.56 -42.64
N ALA A 165 8.08 -26.80 -43.05
CA ALA A 165 6.83 -27.16 -43.74
C ALA A 165 5.56 -27.02 -42.87
N LEU A 166 5.67 -27.06 -41.53
CA LEU A 166 4.55 -26.81 -40.62
C LEU A 166 4.36 -25.31 -40.33
N GLU A 167 5.41 -24.51 -40.42
CA GLU A 167 5.41 -23.05 -40.29
C GLU A 167 4.78 -22.41 -41.53
N ASP A 168 5.25 -22.78 -42.73
CA ASP A 168 4.68 -22.39 -44.02
C ASP A 168 3.17 -22.72 -44.11
N TYR A 169 2.80 -23.91 -43.62
CA TYR A 169 1.42 -24.35 -43.55
C TYR A 169 0.57 -23.49 -42.60
N LEU A 170 1.08 -23.13 -41.42
CA LEU A 170 0.35 -22.25 -40.50
C LEU A 170 0.21 -20.84 -41.06
N ILE A 171 1.27 -20.26 -41.63
CA ILE A 171 1.24 -18.93 -42.25
C ILE A 171 0.22 -18.91 -43.40
N SER A 172 0.22 -19.93 -44.26
CA SER A 172 -0.73 -20.08 -45.36
C SER A 172 -2.16 -20.28 -44.87
N LEU A 173 -2.37 -21.06 -43.80
CA LEU A 173 -3.69 -21.27 -43.20
C LEU A 173 -4.22 -19.97 -42.57
N VAL A 174 -3.37 -19.19 -41.91
CA VAL A 174 -3.74 -17.88 -41.37
C VAL A 174 -4.24 -16.97 -42.49
N ARG A 175 -3.48 -16.84 -43.60
CA ARG A 175 -3.90 -16.07 -44.78
C ARG A 175 -5.26 -16.52 -45.33
N ALA A 176 -5.52 -17.82 -45.38
CA ALA A 176 -6.78 -18.37 -45.88
C ALA A 176 -8.00 -18.12 -44.98
N VAL A 177 -7.84 -18.09 -43.64
CA VAL A 177 -8.99 -18.01 -42.69
C VAL A 177 -9.07 -16.72 -41.88
N MET A 178 -8.11 -15.80 -42.01
CA MET A 178 -8.01 -14.60 -41.16
C MET A 178 -9.22 -13.65 -41.23
N PHE A 179 -9.99 -13.67 -42.32
CA PHE A 179 -11.22 -12.87 -42.45
C PHE A 179 -12.51 -13.68 -42.21
N HIS A 180 -12.44 -15.00 -41.98
CA HIS A 180 -13.62 -15.86 -41.82
C HIS A 180 -14.03 -16.03 -40.33
N PRO A 181 -15.32 -16.03 -39.96
CA PRO A 181 -15.74 -16.13 -38.55
C PRO A 181 -15.25 -17.37 -37.79
N ALA A 182 -15.01 -18.48 -38.50
CA ALA A 182 -14.37 -19.67 -37.93
C ALA A 182 -12.89 -19.48 -37.52
N SER A 183 -12.31 -18.27 -37.62
CA SER A 183 -10.99 -17.94 -37.09
C SER A 183 -10.88 -18.18 -35.57
N ASN A 184 -12.00 -18.25 -34.84
CA ASN A 184 -12.05 -18.65 -33.43
C ASN A 184 -11.36 -20.00 -33.14
N ARG A 185 -11.36 -20.96 -34.08
CA ARG A 185 -10.66 -22.25 -33.89
C ARG A 185 -9.14 -22.10 -34.08
N LEU A 186 -8.68 -21.25 -34.99
CA LEU A 186 -7.27 -20.90 -35.14
C LEU A 186 -6.76 -20.10 -33.92
N ALA A 187 -7.51 -19.11 -33.45
CA ALA A 187 -7.23 -18.42 -32.18
C ALA A 187 -7.18 -19.41 -31.00
N GLY A 188 -8.11 -20.37 -30.94
CA GLY A 188 -8.10 -21.47 -29.98
C GLY A 188 -6.88 -22.40 -30.08
N PHE A 189 -6.35 -22.63 -31.29
CA PHE A 189 -5.11 -23.38 -31.51
C PHE A 189 -3.87 -22.58 -31.09
N LEU A 190 -3.86 -21.27 -31.31
CA LEU A 190 -2.76 -20.34 -31.00
C LEU A 190 -2.82 -19.75 -29.57
N GLU A 191 -3.84 -20.11 -28.78
CA GLU A 191 -4.05 -19.62 -27.39
C GLU A 191 -4.29 -18.10 -27.28
N ILE A 192 -4.97 -17.53 -28.29
CA ILE A 192 -5.31 -16.10 -28.38
C ILE A 192 -6.76 -15.85 -27.92
N SER A 193 -6.96 -14.75 -27.20
CA SER A 193 -8.26 -14.17 -26.82
C SER A 193 -8.26 -12.63 -26.94
N ALA A 194 -9.45 -12.04 -26.93
CA ALA A 194 -9.64 -10.59 -26.94
C ALA A 194 -9.02 -9.95 -25.68
N LEU A 195 -9.23 -10.58 -24.51
CA LEU A 195 -8.61 -10.15 -23.26
C LEU A 195 -7.08 -10.19 -23.35
N SER A 196 -6.47 -11.25 -23.90
CA SER A 196 -5.00 -11.34 -24.00
C SER A 196 -4.36 -10.29 -24.92
N ILE A 197 -5.14 -9.68 -25.83
CA ILE A 197 -4.67 -8.58 -26.68
C ILE A 197 -4.95 -7.23 -26.03
N SER A 198 -6.09 -7.08 -25.33
CA SER A 198 -6.36 -5.90 -24.49
C SER A 198 -5.29 -5.73 -23.41
N LEU A 199 -4.88 -6.83 -22.79
CA LEU A 199 -3.79 -6.91 -21.80
C LEU A 199 -2.38 -7.02 -22.41
N ALA A 200 -2.23 -6.79 -23.72
CA ALA A 200 -0.92 -6.56 -24.32
C ALA A 200 -0.47 -5.09 -24.12
N GLN A 201 -1.42 -4.16 -24.07
CA GLN A 201 -1.15 -2.73 -23.91
C GLN A 201 -0.70 -2.38 -22.49
N SER A 202 -1.33 -2.98 -21.47
CA SER A 202 -0.92 -2.82 -20.06
C SER A 202 0.28 -3.70 -19.65
N GLY A 203 0.84 -4.50 -20.56
CA GLY A 203 2.00 -5.35 -20.30
C GLY A 203 1.67 -6.66 -19.58
N GLY A 204 2.70 -7.33 -19.05
CA GLY A 204 2.60 -8.61 -18.35
C GLY A 204 2.52 -9.85 -19.26
N ALA A 205 3.24 -10.91 -18.89
CA ALA A 205 3.38 -12.15 -19.65
C ALA A 205 2.14 -13.07 -19.61
N GLN A 206 1.86 -13.74 -20.73
CA GLN A 206 0.90 -14.85 -20.82
C GLN A 206 1.64 -16.20 -20.87
N TYR A 207 1.40 -17.05 -19.87
CA TYR A 207 2.09 -18.35 -19.74
C TYR A 207 1.33 -19.49 -20.42
N LYS A 208 0.00 -19.44 -20.40
CA LYS A 208 -0.90 -20.49 -20.92
C LYS A 208 -2.31 -19.94 -21.08
N ALA A 209 -3.02 -20.29 -22.16
CA ALA A 209 -4.45 -19.99 -22.26
C ALA A 209 -5.26 -21.15 -22.87
N GLY A 210 -6.59 -21.05 -22.80
CA GLY A 210 -7.50 -22.03 -23.40
C GLY A 210 -8.70 -22.41 -22.52
N TYR A 211 -9.58 -23.25 -23.07
CA TYR A 211 -10.77 -23.72 -22.36
C TYR A 211 -10.45 -24.67 -21.21
N LEU A 212 -10.95 -24.32 -20.02
CA LEU A 212 -11.00 -25.16 -18.83
C LEU A 212 -12.45 -25.29 -18.36
N ARG A 213 -12.78 -26.34 -17.60
CA ARG A 213 -13.92 -26.28 -16.68
C ARG A 213 -13.38 -26.07 -15.27
N VAL A 214 -13.94 -25.07 -14.59
CA VAL A 214 -13.59 -24.67 -13.22
C VAL A 214 -14.80 -24.95 -12.33
N GLU A 215 -14.59 -25.57 -11.16
CA GLU A 215 -15.65 -25.87 -10.21
C GLU A 215 -15.10 -25.65 -8.79
N ALA A 216 -15.62 -24.66 -8.05
CA ALA A 216 -15.17 -24.39 -6.68
C ALA A 216 -15.54 -25.55 -5.73
N VAL A 217 -14.62 -25.95 -4.86
CA VAL A 217 -14.80 -27.05 -3.91
C VAL A 217 -15.35 -26.50 -2.60
N THR A 218 -16.66 -26.58 -2.42
CA THR A 218 -17.33 -26.01 -1.24
C THR A 218 -17.18 -26.87 0.01
N SER A 219 -16.45 -26.36 1.01
CA SER A 219 -16.46 -26.81 2.40
C SER A 219 -17.57 -26.10 3.20
N ASN A 220 -18.83 -26.52 3.01
CA ASN A 220 -20.04 -26.08 3.75
C ASN A 220 -20.40 -24.57 3.82
N LYS A 221 -19.56 -23.64 3.33
CA LYS A 221 -19.86 -22.21 3.19
C LYS A 221 -19.74 -21.76 1.72
N PRO A 222 -20.44 -20.69 1.29
CA PRO A 222 -20.54 -20.31 -0.13
C PRO A 222 -19.34 -19.49 -0.64
N SER A 223 -18.11 -20.01 -0.53
CA SER A 223 -16.96 -19.49 -1.30
C SER A 223 -17.13 -19.91 -2.77
N GLY A 224 -17.68 -19.00 -3.57
CA GLY A 224 -18.03 -19.26 -4.98
C GLY A 224 -17.06 -18.59 -5.95
N PHE A 225 -16.51 -19.38 -6.87
CA PHE A 225 -15.87 -18.85 -8.09
C PHE A 225 -16.95 -18.41 -9.08
N GLY A 226 -16.82 -17.20 -9.61
CA GLY A 226 -17.86 -16.48 -10.35
C GLY A 226 -18.89 -15.79 -9.43
N ARG A 227 -19.59 -14.79 -9.97
CA ARG A 227 -20.56 -13.95 -9.25
C ARG A 227 -21.56 -14.76 -8.41
N ARG A 228 -21.97 -14.26 -7.23
CA ARG A 228 -22.96 -14.93 -6.36
C ARG A 228 -24.23 -15.32 -7.12
N ALA A 229 -24.80 -14.39 -7.87
CA ALA A 229 -26.05 -14.55 -8.64
C ALA A 229 -25.96 -15.51 -9.86
N ALA A 230 -24.76 -15.88 -10.31
CA ALA A 230 -24.59 -16.74 -11.49
C ALA A 230 -25.15 -18.16 -11.27
N SER A 231 -25.77 -18.72 -12.30
CA SER A 231 -26.56 -19.95 -12.26
C SER A 231 -25.70 -21.22 -12.14
N ARG A 232 -26.31 -22.32 -11.67
CA ARG A 232 -25.65 -23.65 -11.56
C ARG A 232 -25.21 -24.24 -12.91
N ARG A 233 -25.77 -23.77 -14.04
CA ARG A 233 -25.40 -24.19 -15.39
C ARG A 233 -24.15 -23.44 -15.86
N GLU A 234 -24.22 -22.11 -15.83
CA GLU A 234 -23.18 -21.14 -16.17
C GLU A 234 -21.88 -21.37 -15.37
N LYS A 235 -22.00 -21.75 -14.08
CA LYS A 235 -20.88 -22.17 -13.21
C LYS A 235 -20.29 -23.56 -13.52
N ARG A 236 -20.84 -24.30 -14.49
CA ARG A 236 -20.38 -25.65 -14.91
C ARG A 236 -19.93 -25.74 -16.37
N GLU A 237 -20.14 -24.70 -17.15
CA GLU A 237 -19.73 -24.63 -18.56
C GLU A 237 -18.21 -24.41 -18.69
N GLN A 238 -17.65 -24.68 -19.88
CA GLN A 238 -16.22 -24.46 -20.14
C GLN A 238 -15.95 -22.98 -20.42
N LYS A 239 -15.34 -22.28 -19.46
CA LYS A 239 -14.87 -20.90 -19.60
C LYS A 239 -13.50 -20.88 -20.29
N TRP A 240 -13.15 -19.79 -20.97
CA TRP A 240 -11.78 -19.59 -21.46
C TRP A 240 -10.93 -19.04 -20.33
N CYS A 241 -9.87 -19.76 -19.97
CA CYS A 241 -8.96 -19.38 -18.89
C CYS A 241 -7.62 -18.90 -19.45
N SER A 242 -6.87 -18.10 -18.68
CA SER A 242 -5.50 -17.68 -19.02
C SER A 242 -4.67 -17.49 -17.75
N ILE A 243 -3.44 -18.02 -17.74
CA ILE A 243 -2.45 -17.80 -16.67
C ILE A 243 -1.59 -16.59 -17.03
N ARG A 244 -1.53 -15.66 -16.10
CA ARG A 244 -0.72 -14.43 -16.10
C ARG A 244 0.28 -14.48 -14.93
N GLU A 245 1.10 -13.47 -14.77
CA GLU A 245 2.26 -13.44 -13.85
C GLU A 245 1.95 -13.67 -12.36
N SER A 246 0.72 -13.44 -11.91
CA SER A 246 0.36 -13.65 -10.49
C SER A 246 -1.12 -14.04 -10.29
N TYR A 247 -1.79 -14.51 -11.36
CA TYR A 247 -3.20 -14.91 -11.33
C TYR A 247 -3.61 -15.80 -12.52
N LEU A 248 -4.69 -16.55 -12.31
CA LEU A 248 -5.49 -17.27 -13.31
C LEU A 248 -6.80 -16.51 -13.54
N VAL A 249 -6.97 -15.93 -14.73
CA VAL A 249 -8.21 -15.24 -15.13
C VAL A 249 -9.12 -16.17 -15.93
N ALA A 250 -10.44 -16.05 -15.74
CA ALA A 250 -11.45 -16.65 -16.60
C ALA A 250 -12.27 -15.57 -17.33
N VAL A 251 -12.67 -15.86 -18.57
CA VAL A 251 -13.72 -15.16 -19.34
C VAL A 251 -14.68 -16.20 -19.92
N GLU A 252 -15.89 -15.79 -20.32
CA GLU A 252 -16.87 -16.74 -20.86
C GLU A 252 -16.45 -17.31 -22.21
N GLU A 253 -16.05 -16.43 -23.12
CA GLU A 253 -15.63 -16.75 -24.47
C GLU A 253 -14.34 -16.00 -24.84
N PRO A 254 -13.46 -16.57 -25.69
CA PRO A 254 -12.24 -15.89 -26.10
C PRO A 254 -12.49 -14.60 -26.88
N GLY A 255 -13.69 -14.36 -27.42
CA GLY A 255 -14.07 -13.10 -28.07
C GLY A 255 -14.48 -11.97 -27.12
N GLN A 256 -14.49 -12.22 -25.80
CA GLN A 256 -14.86 -11.22 -24.78
C GLN A 256 -13.65 -10.68 -24.01
N THR A 257 -13.75 -9.42 -23.58
CA THR A 257 -12.84 -8.78 -22.62
C THR A 257 -13.43 -8.72 -21.20
N SER A 258 -14.72 -9.01 -21.03
CA SER A 258 -15.38 -9.03 -19.71
C SER A 258 -14.87 -10.20 -18.86
N VAL A 259 -14.23 -9.87 -17.73
CA VAL A 259 -13.73 -10.85 -16.76
C VAL A 259 -14.88 -11.58 -16.07
N TRP A 260 -14.78 -12.91 -16.00
CA TRP A 260 -15.74 -13.79 -15.33
C TRP A 260 -15.44 -13.97 -13.84
N ASP A 261 -14.19 -14.28 -13.49
CA ASP A 261 -13.59 -14.25 -12.15
C ASP A 261 -12.05 -14.39 -12.28
N VAL A 262 -11.32 -14.10 -11.19
CA VAL A 262 -9.85 -14.07 -11.09
C VAL A 262 -9.38 -14.82 -9.86
N PHE A 263 -8.69 -15.95 -10.05
CA PHE A 263 -8.01 -16.67 -8.98
C PHE A 263 -6.58 -16.11 -8.84
N MET A 264 -6.31 -15.41 -7.74
CA MET A 264 -5.00 -14.79 -7.47
C MET A 264 -4.05 -15.81 -6.83
N LEU A 265 -2.76 -15.74 -7.18
CA LEU A 265 -1.71 -16.48 -6.45
C LEU A 265 -1.30 -15.65 -5.22
N ASP A 266 -1.05 -16.36 -4.11
CA ASP A 266 -0.73 -15.81 -2.79
C ASP A 266 0.23 -16.77 -2.04
N PRO A 267 0.72 -16.43 -0.82
CA PRO A 267 1.67 -17.25 -0.06
C PRO A 267 1.24 -18.69 0.21
N ASP A 268 -0.07 -18.98 0.20
CA ASP A 268 -0.62 -20.30 0.50
C ASP A 268 -0.94 -21.12 -0.76
N PHE A 269 -0.54 -20.63 -1.95
CA PHE A 269 -0.83 -21.25 -3.23
C PHE A 269 -0.27 -22.68 -3.36
N LYS A 270 -1.16 -23.64 -3.63
CA LYS A 270 -0.84 -25.07 -3.77
C LYS A 270 -1.49 -25.66 -5.03
N ILE A 271 -0.86 -26.72 -5.56
CA ILE A 271 -1.37 -27.50 -6.70
C ILE A 271 -1.43 -28.97 -6.29
N GLU A 272 -2.61 -29.59 -6.32
CA GLU A 272 -2.77 -30.99 -5.93
C GLU A 272 -3.08 -31.88 -7.13
N ARG A 273 -2.32 -32.97 -7.25
CA ARG A 273 -2.48 -34.01 -8.27
C ARG A 273 -3.08 -35.27 -7.59
N PRO A 274 -4.27 -35.76 -7.98
CA PRO A 274 -4.89 -36.91 -7.31
C PRO A 274 -4.09 -38.21 -7.47
N MET A 275 -3.52 -38.70 -6.37
CA MET A 275 -2.87 -40.01 -6.30
C MET A 275 -3.89 -41.13 -6.60
N ARG A 276 -3.56 -42.03 -7.52
CA ARG A 276 -4.36 -43.21 -7.87
C ARG A 276 -3.71 -44.48 -7.33
N TYR A 277 -4.34 -45.12 -6.35
CA TYR A 277 -4.11 -46.54 -6.10
C TYR A 277 -4.65 -47.35 -7.28
N TYR A 278 -3.79 -48.09 -7.97
CA TYR A 278 -4.21 -49.03 -8.99
C TYR A 278 -4.91 -50.21 -8.34
N ARG A 279 -6.17 -50.48 -8.74
CA ARG A 279 -6.76 -51.80 -8.54
C ARG A 279 -6.05 -52.77 -9.49
N GLN A 280 -5.08 -53.51 -8.96
CA GLN A 280 -4.40 -54.59 -9.66
C GLN A 280 -5.43 -55.70 -9.90
N GLY A 281 -5.91 -55.82 -11.14
CA GLY A 281 -6.96 -56.77 -11.49
C GLY A 281 -6.43 -58.19 -11.53
N LEU A 282 -7.12 -59.12 -10.86
CA LEU A 282 -6.85 -60.55 -11.02
C LEU A 282 -7.11 -60.99 -12.47
N HIS A 283 -6.24 -61.87 -12.94
CA HIS A 283 -6.44 -62.74 -14.08
C HIS A 283 -6.18 -64.17 -13.58
N LEU A 284 -6.82 -65.18 -14.20
CA LEU A 284 -6.77 -66.61 -13.81
C LEU A 284 -7.47 -66.90 -12.46
N LEU A 285 -8.20 -68.01 -12.24
CA LEU A 285 -8.78 -69.11 -13.05
C LEU A 285 -10.27 -69.27 -12.60
N GLN A 286 -11.25 -69.91 -13.25
CA GLN A 286 -11.34 -71.17 -14.04
C GLN A 286 -11.19 -72.46 -13.20
N GLY A 287 -12.20 -73.33 -13.20
CA GLY A 287 -12.05 -74.75 -12.80
C GLY A 287 -11.91 -75.08 -11.30
N GLU A 288 -13.03 -75.54 -10.72
CA GLU A 288 -13.23 -76.69 -9.83
C GLU A 288 -12.10 -77.37 -8.99
N GLN A 289 -12.58 -78.00 -7.90
CA GLN A 289 -12.05 -79.17 -7.16
C GLN A 289 -11.09 -79.00 -5.95
N HIS A 290 -11.68 -79.38 -4.80
CA HIS A 290 -11.15 -80.14 -3.65
C HIS A 290 -10.17 -79.57 -2.61
N GLU A 291 -10.56 -79.85 -1.36
CA GLU A 291 -9.78 -80.15 -0.14
C GLU A 291 -8.79 -79.10 0.40
N ARG A 292 -8.86 -78.60 1.65
CA ARG A 292 -9.13 -79.13 3.02
C ARG A 292 -7.81 -79.24 3.80
N GLN A 293 -7.92 -78.98 5.11
CA GLN A 293 -6.85 -79.04 6.12
C GLN A 293 -5.73 -77.97 5.95
N SER A 294 -5.10 -77.39 6.97
CA SER A 294 -5.41 -76.99 8.37
C SER A 294 -4.09 -77.00 9.13
N GLU A 295 -3.76 -75.94 9.88
CA GLU A 295 -2.84 -75.97 11.05
C GLU A 295 -1.36 -76.41 10.81
N GLU A 296 -0.34 -75.95 11.54
CA GLU A 296 -0.14 -74.73 12.35
C GLU A 296 1.39 -74.54 12.59
N VAL A 297 1.79 -73.48 13.33
CA VAL A 297 2.91 -73.51 14.30
C VAL A 297 4.39 -73.68 13.83
N LYS A 298 5.14 -72.57 13.97
CA LYS A 298 6.55 -72.45 14.48
C LYS A 298 7.69 -73.05 13.62
N ASP A 299 8.99 -72.74 13.84
CA ASP A 299 9.64 -71.93 14.89
C ASP A 299 10.97 -71.24 14.46
N LYS A 300 11.38 -70.24 15.25
CA LYS A 300 12.79 -69.78 15.51
C LYS A 300 13.66 -69.19 14.38
N ALA A 301 14.68 -68.44 14.83
CA ALA A 301 15.63 -67.68 14.01
C ALA A 301 17.03 -67.62 14.65
N SER A 302 18.08 -67.48 13.81
CA SER A 302 19.44 -66.99 14.12
C SER A 302 20.15 -66.74 12.77
N SER A 303 20.68 -65.57 12.39
CA SER A 303 21.59 -64.60 13.02
C SER A 303 23.10 -64.93 12.86
N SER A 304 23.76 -64.34 11.86
CA SER A 304 25.15 -63.83 11.97
C SER A 304 25.61 -63.06 10.70
N SER A 305 26.66 -62.27 10.87
CA SER A 305 27.34 -61.38 9.90
C SER A 305 28.43 -62.14 9.08
N SER A 306 29.19 -61.62 8.09
CA SER A 306 29.69 -60.26 7.81
C SER A 306 30.39 -60.12 6.42
N THR A 307 30.49 -58.87 5.92
CA THR A 307 31.59 -58.26 5.11
C THR A 307 32.03 -58.70 3.69
N SER A 308 32.20 -57.67 2.83
CA SER A 308 33.28 -57.43 1.82
C SER A 308 33.14 -57.91 0.35
N SER A 309 32.81 -56.98 -0.57
CA SER A 309 33.75 -56.42 -1.60
C SER A 309 33.04 -55.60 -2.72
N ARG A 310 33.81 -54.80 -3.48
CA ARG A 310 33.46 -53.99 -4.69
C ARG A 310 34.30 -54.51 -5.89
N PRO A 311 34.11 -54.11 -7.18
CA PRO A 311 33.37 -52.98 -7.78
C PRO A 311 32.48 -53.44 -8.99
N PRO A 312 32.16 -52.64 -10.06
CA PRO A 312 32.07 -51.18 -10.26
C PRO A 312 30.64 -50.69 -10.65
N THR A 313 30.48 -49.38 -10.89
CA THR A 313 29.22 -48.71 -11.29
C THR A 313 28.94 -48.72 -12.81
N PRO A 314 27.66 -48.52 -13.21
CA PRO A 314 27.30 -47.24 -13.85
C PRO A 314 26.17 -46.48 -13.12
N MET A 315 25.92 -45.23 -13.55
CA MET A 315 25.00 -44.27 -12.92
C MET A 315 23.51 -44.46 -13.30
N LEU A 316 22.60 -44.04 -12.41
CA LEU A 316 21.28 -43.48 -12.76
C LEU A 316 20.71 -42.63 -11.59
N ASP A 317 19.62 -41.91 -11.88
CA ASP A 317 19.23 -40.64 -11.23
C ASP A 317 18.45 -40.76 -9.89
N PRO A 318 18.41 -39.72 -9.03
CA PRO A 318 17.82 -39.79 -7.68
C PRO A 318 16.43 -39.13 -7.57
N SER A 319 15.60 -39.62 -6.63
CA SER A 319 14.68 -38.77 -5.84
C SER A 319 13.99 -39.55 -4.71
N THR A 320 13.73 -38.85 -3.59
CA THR A 320 12.81 -39.22 -2.50
C THR A 320 12.89 -40.63 -1.92
N ASN A 321 13.64 -40.78 -0.83
CA ASN A 321 13.42 -41.86 0.13
C ASN A 321 13.70 -41.37 1.57
N THR A 322 12.69 -40.74 2.18
CA THR A 322 12.68 -40.35 3.60
C THR A 322 11.54 -41.05 4.30
N ASN A 323 11.89 -41.91 5.24
CA ASN A 323 10.99 -42.82 5.94
C ASN A 323 10.26 -42.11 7.10
N PRO A 324 8.97 -42.36 7.34
CA PRO A 324 8.33 -42.14 8.63
C PRO A 324 7.87 -43.48 9.22
N LEU A 325 8.53 -43.91 10.32
CA LEU A 325 8.12 -45.07 11.12
C LEU A 325 7.82 -44.61 12.54
N MET A 326 6.60 -44.92 13.01
CA MET A 326 6.14 -44.79 14.41
C MET A 326 6.02 -43.31 14.89
N GLU A 327 5.20 -42.98 15.89
CA GLU A 327 4.46 -43.83 16.83
C GLU A 327 3.10 -43.18 17.22
N ALA A 328 2.10 -43.97 17.63
CA ALA A 328 0.81 -43.46 18.12
C ALA A 328 0.17 -44.42 19.16
N PRO A 329 -0.20 -43.94 20.36
CA PRO A 329 -0.81 -44.76 21.40
C PRO A 329 -2.33 -44.96 21.24
N SER A 330 -2.84 -45.96 21.96
CA SER A 330 -4.15 -46.60 21.81
C SER A 330 -5.39 -45.81 22.30
N LYS A 331 -6.58 -46.29 21.85
CA LYS A 331 -7.95 -46.06 22.38
C LYS A 331 -8.62 -44.73 21.94
N ASN A 332 -9.95 -44.63 21.81
CA ASN A 332 -11.03 -45.56 22.20
C ASN A 332 -12.21 -45.62 21.19
N GLN A 333 -13.21 -46.45 21.49
CA GLN A 333 -14.35 -46.85 20.63
C GLN A 333 -15.36 -45.73 20.29
N ALA A 334 -15.82 -45.65 19.02
CA ALA A 334 -17.17 -45.21 18.61
C ALA A 334 -17.46 -45.45 17.10
N GLN A 335 -18.75 -45.51 16.73
CA GLN A 335 -19.33 -45.38 15.37
C GLN A 335 -19.01 -46.45 14.29
N ASP A 336 -19.83 -47.50 14.24
CA ASP A 336 -19.82 -48.56 13.20
C ASP A 336 -20.79 -48.27 12.01
N GLU A 337 -21.18 -47.00 11.82
CA GLU A 337 -22.17 -46.56 10.81
C GLU A 337 -21.55 -45.99 9.52
N ASP A 338 -20.31 -45.47 9.56
CA ASP A 338 -19.73 -44.62 8.49
C ASP A 338 -18.84 -45.36 7.46
N GLU A 339 -18.84 -46.70 7.48
CA GLU A 339 -18.13 -47.55 6.49
C GLU A 339 -18.86 -47.60 5.14
N LYS A 340 -20.20 -47.63 5.16
CA LYS A 340 -21.05 -47.79 3.95
C LYS A 340 -21.16 -46.51 3.12
N THR A 341 -21.00 -45.35 3.74
CA THR A 341 -20.93 -44.02 3.12
C THR A 341 -19.59 -43.79 2.39
N LYS A 342 -18.46 -44.19 3.00
CA LYS A 342 -17.11 -44.00 2.43
C LYS A 342 -16.88 -44.78 1.13
N LYS A 343 -17.38 -46.02 1.02
CA LYS A 343 -17.27 -46.86 -0.21
C LYS A 343 -17.95 -46.30 -1.47
N LYS A 344 -18.77 -45.23 -1.36
CA LYS A 344 -19.47 -44.61 -2.49
C LYS A 344 -18.83 -43.32 -3.05
N LYS A 345 -17.73 -42.81 -2.47
CA LYS A 345 -17.10 -41.53 -2.89
C LYS A 345 -15.90 -41.65 -3.85
N SER A 346 -15.35 -42.84 -4.08
CA SER A 346 -14.08 -43.01 -4.80
C SER A 346 -14.18 -43.29 -6.32
N SER A 347 -15.39 -43.37 -6.90
CA SER A 347 -15.60 -43.89 -8.25
C SER A 347 -15.29 -42.94 -9.41
N ASP A 348 -15.20 -41.62 -9.18
CA ASP A 348 -15.33 -40.61 -10.25
C ASP A 348 -14.19 -39.56 -10.35
N VAL A 349 -12.96 -39.95 -10.02
CA VAL A 349 -11.77 -39.11 -10.29
C VAL A 349 -11.36 -39.26 -11.76
N SER A 350 -11.96 -38.44 -12.63
CA SER A 350 -11.63 -38.35 -14.06
C SER A 350 -10.13 -38.12 -14.28
N LYS A 351 -9.55 -38.80 -15.29
CA LYS A 351 -8.09 -38.85 -15.60
C LYS A 351 -7.41 -37.49 -15.82
N HIS A 352 -8.17 -36.42 -16.05
CA HIS A 352 -7.65 -35.10 -16.45
C HIS A 352 -8.04 -34.00 -15.45
N THR A 353 -8.09 -34.36 -14.16
CA THR A 353 -8.54 -33.50 -13.06
C THR A 353 -7.38 -33.18 -12.11
N PHE A 354 -7.24 -31.92 -11.76
CA PHE A 354 -6.29 -31.44 -10.74
C PHE A 354 -6.96 -30.35 -9.89
N TYR A 355 -6.34 -29.96 -8.78
CA TYR A 355 -6.83 -28.88 -7.94
C TYR A 355 -5.78 -27.78 -7.82
N VAL A 356 -6.26 -26.55 -7.64
CA VAL A 356 -5.46 -25.41 -7.17
C VAL A 356 -6.13 -24.82 -5.94
N GLU A 357 -5.31 -24.34 -5.02
CA GLU A 357 -5.75 -23.79 -3.74
C GLU A 357 -4.97 -22.51 -3.45
N ASN A 358 -5.62 -21.54 -2.82
CA ASN A 358 -5.01 -20.32 -2.30
C ASN A 358 -5.69 -19.97 -0.96
N SER A 359 -5.29 -18.88 -0.31
CA SER A 359 -5.85 -18.48 0.99
C SER A 359 -7.36 -18.25 1.01
N GLN A 360 -8.02 -18.03 -0.15
CA GLN A 360 -9.46 -17.74 -0.26
C GLN A 360 -10.34 -18.94 -0.69
N THR A 361 -9.81 -19.84 -1.54
CA THR A 361 -10.64 -20.86 -2.20
C THR A 361 -9.83 -22.00 -2.80
N ARG A 362 -10.48 -23.16 -2.95
CA ARG A 362 -9.95 -24.34 -3.63
C ARG A 362 -10.77 -24.64 -4.88
N LEU A 363 -10.13 -24.64 -6.04
CA LEU A 363 -10.75 -24.87 -7.34
C LEU A 363 -10.40 -26.26 -7.87
N LYS A 364 -11.42 -27.01 -8.30
CA LYS A 364 -11.29 -28.24 -9.07
C LYS A 364 -11.26 -27.89 -10.56
N LEU A 365 -10.18 -28.27 -11.23
CA LEU A 365 -9.89 -27.91 -12.61
C LEU A 365 -9.91 -29.17 -13.50
N TYR A 366 -10.68 -29.13 -14.59
CA TYR A 366 -10.78 -30.23 -15.54
C TYR A 366 -10.22 -29.81 -16.92
N ALA A 367 -9.18 -30.51 -17.38
CA ALA A 367 -8.61 -30.36 -18.72
C ALA A 367 -9.20 -31.37 -19.72
N LYS A 368 -9.05 -31.12 -21.03
CA LYS A 368 -9.59 -32.01 -22.08
C LYS A 368 -8.74 -33.27 -22.30
N SER A 369 -7.47 -33.24 -21.87
CA SER A 369 -6.54 -34.36 -21.95
C SER A 369 -5.43 -34.22 -20.91
N GLU A 370 -4.80 -35.34 -20.57
CA GLU A 370 -3.65 -35.43 -19.67
C GLU A 370 -2.49 -34.51 -20.08
N ARG A 371 -2.16 -34.43 -21.38
CA ARG A 371 -1.16 -33.48 -21.90
C ARG A 371 -1.53 -32.03 -21.60
N GLN A 372 -2.80 -31.65 -21.77
CA GLN A 372 -3.23 -30.29 -21.43
C GLN A 372 -3.18 -30.07 -19.91
N MET A 373 -3.60 -31.03 -19.09
CA MET A 373 -3.48 -30.97 -17.63
C MET A 373 -2.03 -30.69 -17.21
N LEU A 374 -1.07 -31.44 -17.73
CA LEU A 374 0.35 -31.25 -17.45
C LEU A 374 0.88 -29.88 -17.97
N GLN A 375 0.38 -29.39 -19.11
CA GLN A 375 0.71 -28.03 -19.59
C GLN A 375 0.13 -26.91 -18.72
N TRP A 376 -1.06 -27.08 -18.15
CA TRP A 376 -1.62 -26.11 -17.19
C TRP A 376 -0.88 -26.14 -15.86
N ILE A 377 -0.58 -27.34 -15.34
CA ILE A 377 0.18 -27.51 -14.09
C ILE A 377 1.60 -26.93 -14.24
N ALA A 378 2.35 -27.28 -15.28
CA ALA A 378 3.71 -26.76 -15.49
C ALA A 378 3.74 -25.23 -15.70
N ALA A 379 2.66 -24.64 -16.22
CA ALA A 379 2.51 -23.18 -16.30
C ALA A 379 2.27 -22.54 -14.93
N LEU A 380 1.43 -23.15 -14.08
CA LEU A 380 1.20 -22.70 -12.70
C LEU A 380 2.44 -22.86 -11.83
N GLU A 381 3.14 -24.00 -11.94
CA GLU A 381 4.40 -24.28 -11.24
C GLU A 381 5.49 -23.26 -11.63
N ARG A 382 5.60 -22.94 -12.93
CA ARG A 382 6.51 -21.88 -13.39
C ARG A 382 6.14 -20.51 -12.82
N VAL A 383 4.86 -20.14 -12.83
CA VAL A 383 4.43 -18.82 -12.33
C VAL A 383 4.63 -18.70 -10.82
N ALA A 384 4.30 -19.73 -10.04
CA ALA A 384 4.53 -19.75 -8.60
C ALA A 384 6.03 -19.71 -8.22
N ALA A 385 6.91 -20.17 -9.12
CA ALA A 385 8.36 -20.05 -8.96
C ALA A 385 8.93 -18.68 -9.39
N THR A 386 8.13 -17.82 -10.03
CA THR A 386 8.56 -16.48 -10.51
C THR A 386 7.78 -15.30 -9.92
N SER A 387 6.69 -15.56 -9.19
CA SER A 387 5.85 -14.52 -8.60
C SER A 387 6.36 -14.10 -7.21
N HIS A 388 6.53 -12.80 -6.99
CA HIS A 388 6.91 -12.23 -5.68
C HIS A 388 5.83 -12.38 -4.59
N TYR A 389 4.62 -12.79 -4.97
CA TYR A 389 3.46 -12.97 -4.09
C TYR A 389 3.27 -14.42 -3.62
N THR A 390 4.23 -15.30 -3.93
CA THR A 390 4.19 -16.74 -3.63
C THR A 390 5.42 -17.13 -2.82
N GLY A 391 5.22 -17.87 -1.73
CA GLY A 391 6.23 -18.03 -0.67
C GLY A 391 6.02 -17.02 0.47
N ARG A 392 7.01 -16.89 1.37
CA ARG A 392 6.94 -15.98 2.53
C ARG A 392 7.78 -14.72 2.30
N ASN A 393 7.18 -13.56 2.53
CA ASN A 393 7.87 -12.28 2.57
C ASN A 393 8.18 -11.85 4.02
N ARG A 394 8.97 -10.78 4.17
CA ARG A 394 9.28 -10.18 5.48
C ARG A 394 7.98 -9.81 6.23
N PHE A 395 7.99 -9.99 7.55
CA PHE A 395 6.83 -9.82 8.45
C PHE A 395 5.61 -10.73 8.16
N ASP A 396 5.79 -11.77 7.33
CA ASP A 396 4.73 -12.64 6.78
C ASP A 396 3.66 -11.89 5.95
N SER A 397 4.03 -10.73 5.40
CA SER A 397 3.18 -9.90 4.53
C SER A 397 2.84 -10.59 3.21
N PHE A 398 1.68 -10.24 2.64
CA PHE A 398 1.32 -10.55 1.25
C PHE A 398 2.25 -9.90 0.20
N SER A 399 2.92 -8.78 0.53
CA SER A 399 3.75 -8.01 -0.41
C SER A 399 5.25 -8.24 -0.20
N PRO A 400 6.05 -8.25 -1.28
CA PRO A 400 7.51 -8.32 -1.20
C PRO A 400 8.12 -6.98 -0.77
N ILE A 401 9.41 -6.99 -0.48
CA ILE A 401 10.18 -5.75 -0.35
C ILE A 401 10.37 -5.14 -1.75
N ARG A 402 10.16 -3.82 -1.86
CA ARG A 402 10.42 -3.01 -3.05
C ARG A 402 11.62 -2.10 -2.76
N LEU A 403 12.45 -1.88 -3.78
CA LEU A 403 13.66 -1.05 -3.72
C LEU A 403 13.56 0.11 -4.70
N ASN A 404 14.38 1.14 -4.46
CA ASN A 404 14.46 2.36 -5.25
C ASN A 404 13.09 3.07 -5.40
N VAL A 405 12.35 3.10 -4.29
CA VAL A 405 10.98 3.61 -4.23
C VAL A 405 10.96 5.12 -4.08
N ALA A 406 10.12 5.76 -4.89
CA ALA A 406 9.72 7.14 -4.71
C ALA A 406 8.60 7.21 -3.65
N ALA A 407 8.87 7.88 -2.53
CA ALA A 407 7.93 8.07 -1.43
C ALA A 407 8.04 9.48 -0.85
N GLN A 408 6.90 10.11 -0.54
CA GLN A 408 6.80 11.40 0.11
C GLN A 408 5.84 11.29 1.30
N TRP A 409 6.32 11.61 2.50
CA TRP A 409 5.47 11.81 3.67
C TRP A 409 4.68 13.11 3.50
N LEU A 410 3.47 13.17 4.05
CA LEU A 410 2.57 14.32 3.96
C LEU A 410 1.94 14.54 5.34
N VAL A 411 2.33 15.62 6.02
CA VAL A 411 1.75 16.01 7.32
C VAL A 411 0.48 16.81 7.06
N ASP A 412 -0.54 16.54 7.87
CA ASP A 412 -1.88 17.12 7.84
C ASP A 412 -2.69 16.94 6.54
N GLY A 413 -3.99 17.24 6.68
CA GLY A 413 -4.93 17.18 5.58
C GLY A 413 -4.60 18.14 4.43
N ARG A 414 -4.05 19.33 4.71
CA ARG A 414 -3.70 20.32 3.68
C ARG A 414 -2.86 19.71 2.57
N ASP A 415 -1.70 19.17 2.93
CA ASP A 415 -0.69 18.75 1.94
C ASP A 415 -1.02 17.38 1.35
N TYR A 416 -1.70 16.52 2.11
CA TYR A 416 -2.26 15.26 1.61
C TYR A 416 -3.36 15.50 0.55
N PHE A 417 -4.40 16.26 0.88
CA PHE A 417 -5.52 16.49 -0.04
C PHE A 417 -5.12 17.35 -1.24
N TRP A 418 -4.17 18.29 -1.08
CA TRP A 418 -3.63 19.05 -2.19
C TRP A 418 -2.93 18.16 -3.21
N ASN A 419 -1.98 17.30 -2.79
CA ASN A 419 -1.27 16.39 -3.69
C ASN A 419 -2.18 15.32 -4.29
N LEU A 420 -3.10 14.75 -3.50
CA LEU A 420 -4.13 13.83 -4.00
C LEU A 420 -4.98 14.47 -5.12
N SER A 421 -5.36 15.74 -4.97
CA SER A 421 -6.12 16.46 -6.00
C SER A 421 -5.34 16.65 -7.31
N ARG A 422 -3.99 16.73 -7.26
CA ARG A 422 -3.12 16.79 -8.44
C ARG A 422 -3.10 15.44 -9.15
N ALA A 423 -2.83 14.35 -8.44
CA ALA A 423 -2.81 13.00 -9.01
C ALA A 423 -4.16 12.61 -9.65
N ILE A 424 -5.30 12.92 -9.00
CA ILE A 424 -6.63 12.66 -9.57
C ILE A 424 -6.86 13.45 -10.88
N LEU A 425 -6.33 14.68 -11.02
CA LEU A 425 -6.41 15.43 -12.29
C LEU A 425 -5.59 14.76 -13.41
N LEU A 426 -4.44 14.19 -13.06
CA LEU A 426 -3.51 13.55 -14.02
C LEU A 426 -3.97 12.16 -14.51
N ALA A 427 -4.85 11.49 -13.75
CA ALA A 427 -5.37 10.14 -14.03
C ALA A 427 -5.86 9.92 -15.48
N ARG A 428 -5.59 8.74 -16.05
CA ARG A 428 -5.77 8.40 -17.49
C ARG A 428 -6.54 7.10 -17.76
N ASP A 429 -6.62 6.17 -16.81
CA ASP A 429 -7.39 4.93 -16.94
C ASP A 429 -8.29 4.67 -15.71
N VAL A 430 -7.71 4.63 -14.50
CA VAL A 430 -8.40 4.09 -13.33
C VAL A 430 -8.06 4.79 -12.01
N ILE A 431 -9.08 4.93 -11.15
CA ILE A 431 -8.95 5.38 -9.77
C ILE A 431 -9.60 4.33 -8.85
N TYR A 432 -8.85 3.85 -7.87
CA TYR A 432 -9.33 3.01 -6.78
C TYR A 432 -9.38 3.83 -5.50
N ILE A 433 -10.50 3.79 -4.76
CA ILE A 433 -10.65 4.47 -3.48
C ILE A 433 -11.16 3.48 -2.43
N HIS A 434 -10.49 3.40 -1.29
CA HIS A 434 -11.01 2.71 -0.11
C HIS A 434 -10.89 3.61 1.12
N ASP A 435 -12.01 3.82 1.83
CA ASP A 435 -12.10 4.62 3.04
C ASP A 435 -12.96 3.95 4.13
N TRP A 436 -12.75 4.35 5.39
CA TRP A 436 -13.71 4.09 6.47
C TRP A 436 -14.91 5.04 6.38
N TRP A 437 -14.67 6.29 6.00
CA TRP A 437 -15.72 7.26 5.69
C TRP A 437 -15.31 8.14 4.52
N LEU A 438 -16.23 8.44 3.60
CA LEU A 438 -16.00 9.27 2.43
C LEU A 438 -17.14 10.28 2.31
N SER A 439 -16.82 11.58 2.39
CA SER A 439 -17.76 12.69 2.16
C SER A 439 -17.63 13.18 0.71
N PRO A 440 -18.62 12.97 -0.18
CA PRO A 440 -18.49 13.36 -1.59
C PRO A 440 -18.22 14.86 -1.77
N GLU A 441 -18.75 15.69 -0.89
CA GLU A 441 -18.66 17.14 -0.98
C GLU A 441 -17.39 17.77 -0.37
N LEU A 442 -16.44 16.97 0.15
CA LEU A 442 -15.17 17.44 0.71
C LEU A 442 -14.40 18.33 -0.28
N GLN A 443 -13.95 19.51 0.18
CA GLN A 443 -13.06 20.39 -0.59
C GLN A 443 -11.59 19.98 -0.39
N LEU A 444 -10.93 19.49 -1.45
CA LEU A 444 -9.53 19.03 -1.40
C LEU A 444 -8.49 20.17 -1.48
N ARG A 445 -8.91 21.37 -1.92
CA ARG A 445 -8.10 22.60 -1.91
C ARG A 445 -8.95 23.76 -1.43
N ARG A 446 -8.36 24.72 -0.70
CA ARG A 446 -9.09 25.68 0.15
C ARG A 446 -8.38 27.05 0.25
N PRO A 447 -9.05 28.05 0.85
CA PRO A 447 -10.51 28.20 0.89
C PRO A 447 -11.05 28.43 -0.53
N GLY A 448 -12.35 28.57 -0.73
CA GLY A 448 -12.90 29.15 -1.98
C GLY A 448 -12.67 28.40 -3.30
N LYS A 449 -12.14 27.16 -3.31
CA LYS A 449 -11.78 26.44 -4.55
C LYS A 449 -12.69 25.22 -4.83
N PRO A 450 -14.05 25.36 -4.90
CA PRO A 450 -15.00 24.25 -5.04
C PRO A 450 -15.01 23.58 -6.43
N LYS A 451 -14.03 23.90 -7.29
CA LYS A 451 -13.68 23.11 -8.49
C LYS A 451 -12.92 21.82 -8.14
N TYR A 452 -12.31 21.76 -6.94
CA TYR A 452 -11.62 20.59 -6.38
C TYR A 452 -12.42 19.87 -5.28
N ARG A 453 -13.75 20.02 -5.24
CA ARG A 453 -14.62 19.12 -4.46
C ARG A 453 -14.53 17.71 -5.02
N LEU A 454 -14.47 16.70 -4.14
CA LEU A 454 -14.23 15.31 -4.51
C LEU A 454 -15.28 14.78 -5.52
N ASP A 455 -16.57 15.06 -5.29
CA ASP A 455 -17.67 14.71 -6.19
C ASP A 455 -17.49 15.29 -7.60
N ARG A 456 -17.28 16.60 -7.71
CA ARG A 456 -17.10 17.33 -8.98
C ARG A 456 -15.80 16.94 -9.69
N LEU A 457 -14.75 16.61 -8.94
CA LEU A 457 -13.47 16.18 -9.49
C LEU A 457 -13.59 14.77 -10.09
N LEU A 458 -14.14 13.82 -9.33
CA LEU A 458 -14.38 12.45 -9.82
C LEU A 458 -15.41 12.41 -10.95
N GLU A 459 -16.44 13.27 -10.93
CA GLU A 459 -17.40 13.38 -12.03
C GLU A 459 -16.73 13.84 -13.34
N ARG A 460 -15.83 14.85 -13.30
CA ARG A 460 -15.07 15.29 -14.48
C ARG A 460 -14.20 14.18 -15.06
N LYS A 461 -13.37 13.55 -14.22
CA LYS A 461 -12.53 12.42 -14.65
C LYS A 461 -13.36 11.25 -15.16
N ALA A 462 -14.49 10.94 -14.52
CA ALA A 462 -15.39 9.89 -14.97
C ALA A 462 -16.01 10.20 -16.36
N LYS A 463 -16.31 11.47 -16.67
CA LYS A 463 -16.77 11.93 -18.00
C LYS A 463 -15.66 11.86 -19.07
N GLU A 464 -14.41 12.11 -18.70
CA GLU A 464 -13.24 11.93 -19.60
C GLU A 464 -13.02 10.45 -20.00
N GLY A 465 -13.52 9.51 -19.20
CA GLY A 465 -13.54 8.07 -19.50
C GLY A 465 -13.05 7.18 -18.36
N ILE A 466 -12.35 7.78 -17.38
CA ILE A 466 -11.71 7.13 -16.23
C ILE A 466 -12.69 6.26 -15.47
N LYS A 467 -12.26 5.07 -15.04
CA LYS A 467 -13.05 4.17 -14.18
C LYS A 467 -12.75 4.47 -12.71
N VAL A 468 -13.79 4.69 -11.91
CA VAL A 468 -13.66 4.99 -10.49
C VAL A 468 -14.34 3.89 -9.68
N TYR A 469 -13.57 3.12 -8.92
CA TYR A 469 -14.07 2.03 -8.09
C TYR A 469 -13.87 2.39 -6.61
N ILE A 470 -14.97 2.44 -5.87
CA ILE A 470 -14.98 2.87 -4.46
C ILE A 470 -15.44 1.70 -3.59
N ILE A 471 -14.70 1.42 -2.52
CA ILE A 471 -15.15 0.58 -1.40
C ILE A 471 -15.22 1.49 -0.18
N VAL A 472 -16.38 1.56 0.46
CA VAL A 472 -16.56 2.27 1.73
C VAL A 472 -17.01 1.29 2.80
N TYR A 473 -16.61 1.53 4.05
CA TYR A 473 -17.17 0.78 5.19
C TYR A 473 -18.71 0.94 5.22
N GLN A 474 -19.39 -0.14 5.57
CA GLN A 474 -20.84 -0.17 5.80
C GLN A 474 -21.09 -0.14 7.30
N GLU A 475 -21.66 0.97 7.79
CA GLU A 475 -22.08 1.13 9.17
C GLU A 475 -23.19 0.14 9.59
N VAL A 476 -23.12 -0.35 10.83
CA VAL A 476 -24.21 -1.14 11.44
C VAL A 476 -25.46 -0.30 11.63
N SER A 477 -25.27 0.96 12.06
CA SER A 477 -26.34 1.93 12.33
C SER A 477 -25.79 3.35 12.25
N ASN A 478 -26.44 4.20 11.45
CA ASN A 478 -26.11 5.62 11.36
C ASN A 478 -26.42 6.42 12.66
N ARG A 479 -26.93 5.75 13.71
CA ARG A 479 -27.09 6.32 15.07
C ARG A 479 -25.90 6.05 16.00
N THR A 480 -25.02 5.10 15.66
CA THR A 480 -23.86 4.71 16.48
C THR A 480 -22.53 4.94 15.75
N THR A 481 -22.59 5.23 14.45
CA THR A 481 -21.45 5.52 13.59
C THR A 481 -21.99 6.34 12.41
N PRO A 482 -22.09 7.67 12.53
CA PRO A 482 -22.88 8.49 11.61
C PRO A 482 -22.11 8.88 10.34
N THR A 483 -21.63 7.89 9.59
CA THR A 483 -20.87 8.09 8.35
C THR A 483 -21.74 8.16 7.10
N ASP A 484 -23.04 7.80 7.21
CA ASP A 484 -24.02 7.64 6.13
C ASP A 484 -23.41 7.17 4.80
N SER A 485 -22.70 6.05 4.81
CA SER A 485 -22.10 5.51 3.59
C SER A 485 -23.16 5.14 2.54
N ASN A 486 -24.44 5.06 2.95
CA ASN A 486 -25.58 4.93 2.05
C ASN A 486 -25.80 6.20 1.22
N TYR A 487 -25.83 7.38 1.83
CA TYR A 487 -25.83 8.68 1.14
C TYR A 487 -24.63 8.78 0.19
N THR A 488 -23.41 8.53 0.68
CA THR A 488 -22.17 8.53 -0.12
C THR A 488 -22.30 7.64 -1.35
N LYS A 489 -22.83 6.43 -1.20
CA LYS A 489 -23.07 5.51 -2.32
C LYS A 489 -24.13 6.04 -3.31
N GLN A 490 -25.26 6.56 -2.82
CA GLN A 490 -26.31 7.08 -3.68
C GLN A 490 -25.80 8.29 -4.48
N ARG A 491 -25.12 9.21 -3.81
CA ARG A 491 -24.49 10.40 -4.39
C ARG A 491 -23.45 10.04 -5.44
N MET A 492 -22.40 9.29 -5.08
CA MET A 492 -21.33 8.93 -6.02
C MET A 492 -21.82 8.10 -7.22
N THR A 493 -22.80 7.20 -7.02
CA THR A 493 -23.33 6.37 -8.12
C THR A 493 -24.22 7.17 -9.09
N SER A 494 -24.78 8.32 -8.68
CA SER A 494 -25.62 9.16 -9.56
C SER A 494 -24.82 10.10 -10.45
N LEU A 495 -23.57 10.43 -10.10
CA LEU A 495 -22.69 11.34 -10.84
C LEU A 495 -22.37 10.84 -12.26
N HIS A 496 -21.88 9.60 -12.40
CA HIS A 496 -21.52 9.05 -13.70
C HIS A 496 -21.46 7.51 -13.70
N PRO A 497 -21.88 6.81 -14.78
CA PRO A 497 -21.76 5.35 -14.86
C PRO A 497 -20.33 4.81 -14.73
N ASN A 498 -19.26 5.57 -15.00
CA ASN A 498 -17.91 5.07 -14.74
C ASN A 498 -17.55 5.00 -13.24
N ILE A 499 -18.35 5.59 -12.34
CA ILE A 499 -18.20 5.49 -10.88
C ILE A 499 -18.99 4.28 -10.37
N MET A 500 -18.38 3.44 -9.54
CA MET A 500 -18.98 2.20 -9.00
C MET A 500 -18.64 2.03 -7.51
N VAL A 501 -19.67 1.96 -6.65
CA VAL A 501 -19.49 1.93 -5.19
C VAL A 501 -19.96 0.61 -4.57
N GLN A 502 -19.07 -0.08 -3.87
CA GLN A 502 -19.39 -1.18 -2.94
C GLN A 502 -19.38 -0.65 -1.48
N ARG A 503 -20.27 -1.19 -0.63
CA ARG A 503 -20.25 -0.98 0.82
C ARG A 503 -19.95 -2.32 1.50
N SER A 504 -19.17 -2.38 2.57
CA SER A 504 -18.80 -3.64 3.23
C SER A 504 -18.46 -3.45 4.72
N PRO A 505 -18.76 -4.38 5.65
CA PRO A 505 -19.26 -5.75 5.48
C PRO A 505 -20.74 -5.86 5.09
N SER A 506 -21.23 -7.09 4.96
CA SER A 506 -22.66 -7.39 5.03
C SER A 506 -22.94 -8.02 6.40
N HIS A 507 -23.24 -7.24 7.43
CA HIS A 507 -23.27 -7.71 8.84
C HIS A 507 -24.01 -9.06 9.02
N PHE A 508 -25.29 -9.13 8.63
CA PHE A 508 -26.11 -10.36 8.72
C PHE A 508 -25.62 -11.55 7.86
N GLN A 509 -24.72 -11.34 6.89
CA GLN A 509 -24.18 -12.40 6.04
C GLN A 509 -22.76 -12.84 6.43
N THR A 510 -22.02 -11.97 7.13
CA THR A 510 -20.63 -12.19 7.57
C THR A 510 -20.55 -12.56 9.05
N GLY A 511 -21.52 -12.12 9.86
CA GLY A 511 -21.46 -12.14 11.32
C GLY A 511 -20.73 -10.92 11.91
N THR A 512 -20.21 -10.01 11.08
CA THR A 512 -19.39 -8.88 11.52
C THR A 512 -20.27 -7.71 11.98
N PHE A 513 -20.36 -7.50 13.31
CA PHE A 513 -21.08 -6.38 13.92
C PHE A 513 -20.18 -5.39 14.68
N TYR A 514 -18.95 -5.78 15.05
CA TYR A 514 -18.04 -4.91 15.82
C TYR A 514 -16.83 -4.40 15.02
N TRP A 515 -16.52 -5.04 13.89
CA TRP A 515 -15.33 -4.75 13.09
C TRP A 515 -15.64 -3.94 11.82
N ALA A 516 -14.72 -3.05 11.47
CA ALA A 516 -14.80 -2.16 10.32
C ALA A 516 -13.72 -2.44 9.27
N HIS A 517 -13.92 -1.89 8.07
CA HIS A 517 -12.81 -1.69 7.15
C HIS A 517 -12.25 -0.30 7.42
N HIS A 518 -11.03 -0.21 7.96
CA HIS A 518 -10.51 1.01 8.54
C HIS A 518 -9.36 1.63 7.71
N GLU A 519 -8.82 0.90 6.72
CA GLU A 519 -7.83 1.45 5.80
C GLU A 519 -8.36 2.62 4.94
N LYS A 520 -7.47 3.59 4.76
CA LYS A 520 -7.62 4.74 3.87
C LYS A 520 -6.57 4.65 2.77
N LEU A 521 -7.00 4.59 1.51
CA LEU A 521 -6.10 4.60 0.35
C LEU A 521 -6.81 5.10 -0.91
N CYS A 522 -6.05 5.79 -1.76
CA CYS A 522 -6.45 6.13 -3.13
C CYS A 522 -5.33 5.74 -4.09
N VAL A 523 -5.62 4.97 -5.14
CA VAL A 523 -4.63 4.57 -6.17
C VAL A 523 -5.06 5.14 -7.51
N ILE A 524 -4.12 5.79 -8.21
CA ILE A 524 -4.29 6.36 -9.54
C ILE A 524 -3.45 5.54 -10.52
N ASP A 525 -4.09 5.11 -11.62
CA ASP A 525 -3.52 4.41 -12.79
C ASP A 525 -2.60 3.20 -12.48
N GLU A 526 -2.75 2.60 -11.30
CA GLU A 526 -1.88 1.51 -10.80
C GLU A 526 -0.37 1.90 -10.79
N THR A 527 -0.08 3.20 -10.63
CA THR A 527 1.25 3.80 -10.64
C THR A 527 1.53 4.73 -9.46
N ILE A 528 0.51 5.40 -8.92
CA ILE A 528 0.60 6.33 -7.77
C ILE A 528 -0.40 5.86 -6.71
N ALA A 529 0.01 5.80 -5.44
CA ALA A 529 -0.87 5.48 -4.33
C ALA A 529 -0.70 6.46 -3.16
N PHE A 530 -1.83 6.89 -2.60
CA PHE A 530 -1.95 7.64 -1.35
C PHE A 530 -2.49 6.71 -0.27
N MET A 531 -1.96 6.79 0.95
CA MET A 531 -2.43 6.03 2.12
C MET A 531 -1.99 6.70 3.43
N GLY A 532 -2.63 6.37 4.56
CA GLY A 532 -2.28 6.90 5.88
C GLY A 532 -3.44 6.85 6.87
N GLY A 533 -3.50 7.82 7.79
CA GLY A 533 -4.65 8.02 8.69
C GLY A 533 -5.81 8.82 8.08
N LEU A 534 -5.55 9.60 7.02
CA LEU A 534 -6.51 10.53 6.42
C LEU A 534 -7.57 9.86 5.53
N ASP A 535 -8.80 9.78 6.03
CA ASP A 535 -10.02 9.45 5.27
C ASP A 535 -10.43 10.59 4.32
N LEU A 536 -11.05 10.28 3.18
CA LEU A 536 -11.60 11.29 2.26
C LEU A 536 -12.95 11.88 2.73
N CYS A 537 -13.01 12.37 3.97
CA CYS A 537 -14.24 12.87 4.61
C CYS A 537 -14.04 14.12 5.48
N PHE A 538 -15.13 14.56 6.13
CA PHE A 538 -15.16 15.84 6.84
C PHE A 538 -14.32 15.87 8.12
N GLY A 539 -13.82 17.07 8.44
CA GLY A 539 -13.01 17.36 9.63
C GLY A 539 -11.54 16.90 9.55
N ARG A 540 -11.13 16.23 8.47
CA ARG A 540 -9.74 15.76 8.25
C ARG A 540 -8.79 16.81 7.65
N TRP A 541 -9.34 17.87 7.06
CA TRP A 541 -8.51 18.94 6.50
C TRP A 541 -8.08 19.87 7.62
N ASP A 542 -6.78 20.06 7.77
CA ASP A 542 -6.19 21.00 8.72
C ASP A 542 -4.81 21.45 8.21
N THR A 543 -4.19 22.38 8.93
CA THR A 543 -2.83 22.87 8.71
C THR A 543 -2.03 22.81 10.01
N SER A 544 -0.69 22.91 9.93
CA SER A 544 0.24 22.87 11.07
C SER A 544 -0.02 23.94 12.15
N GLN A 545 -0.74 25.01 11.79
CA GLN A 545 -1.20 26.05 12.72
C GLN A 545 -2.41 25.62 13.58
N HIS A 546 -3.07 24.50 13.24
CA HIS A 546 -4.16 23.82 13.97
C HIS A 546 -5.24 24.79 14.50
N VAL A 547 -5.81 25.61 13.61
CA VAL A 547 -6.64 26.78 13.97
C VAL A 547 -8.04 26.39 14.47
N LEU A 548 -8.47 26.99 15.58
CA LEU A 548 -9.73 26.68 16.28
C LEU A 548 -10.98 27.40 15.72
N THR A 549 -10.81 28.45 14.91
CA THR A 549 -11.86 29.43 14.59
C THR A 549 -11.93 29.74 13.09
N ASP A 550 -13.15 29.77 12.53
CA ASP A 550 -13.44 30.05 11.13
C ASP A 550 -14.78 30.81 11.04
N ASP A 551 -14.74 32.08 11.46
CA ASP A 551 -15.88 33.01 11.50
C ASP A 551 -15.58 34.22 10.58
N PRO A 552 -15.85 34.12 9.27
CA PRO A 552 -15.52 35.17 8.30
C PRO A 552 -16.39 36.44 8.40
N GLY A 553 -17.38 36.48 9.31
CA GLY A 553 -18.27 37.63 9.50
C GLY A 553 -19.16 37.96 8.29
N ASP A 554 -19.74 39.16 8.32
CA ASP A 554 -20.62 39.65 7.24
C ASP A 554 -19.84 40.27 6.05
N GLU A 555 -18.50 40.35 6.13
CA GLU A 555 -17.65 41.07 5.15
C GLU A 555 -17.31 40.26 3.88
N GLY A 556 -17.77 39.01 3.79
CA GLY A 556 -17.68 38.20 2.57
C GLY A 556 -16.31 37.54 2.34
N ALA A 557 -15.54 37.29 3.41
CA ALA A 557 -14.41 36.38 3.36
C ALA A 557 -14.88 34.91 3.15
N GLU A 558 -14.00 34.05 2.62
CA GLU A 558 -14.33 32.67 2.25
C GLU A 558 -14.03 31.69 3.39
N GLU A 559 -15.04 30.92 3.83
CA GLU A 559 -14.91 29.86 4.85
C GLU A 559 -13.78 28.86 4.51
N ILE A 560 -12.95 28.54 5.50
CA ILE A 560 -11.89 27.53 5.39
C ILE A 560 -12.44 26.12 5.64
N TRP A 561 -13.40 25.95 6.56
CA TRP A 561 -14.09 24.69 6.86
C TRP A 561 -15.60 24.83 6.60
N PRO A 562 -16.08 24.66 5.36
CA PRO A 562 -17.46 24.98 5.02
C PRO A 562 -18.48 23.95 5.53
N GLY A 563 -19.59 24.45 6.08
CA GLY A 563 -20.74 23.64 6.51
C GLY A 563 -20.37 22.53 7.50
N LYS A 564 -20.68 21.28 7.13
CA LYS A 564 -20.40 20.09 7.97
C LYS A 564 -18.92 19.87 8.25
N ASP A 565 -18.01 20.51 7.52
CA ASP A 565 -16.57 20.38 7.75
C ASP A 565 -16.07 21.18 8.97
N TYR A 566 -16.83 22.18 9.43
CA TYR A 566 -16.61 22.81 10.74
C TYR A 566 -17.17 21.91 11.85
N SER A 567 -16.32 21.02 12.36
CA SER A 567 -16.72 19.95 13.29
C SER A 567 -15.95 19.99 14.62
N ASN A 568 -16.65 19.72 15.73
CA ASN A 568 -16.02 19.37 17.00
C ASN A 568 -16.66 18.07 17.57
N GLY A 569 -15.96 16.95 17.37
CA GLY A 569 -16.41 15.61 17.77
C GLY A 569 -16.50 15.37 19.29
N ARG A 570 -15.92 16.24 20.13
CA ARG A 570 -16.12 16.24 21.59
C ARG A 570 -17.44 16.89 21.99
N MET A 571 -17.93 17.84 21.19
CA MET A 571 -19.18 18.57 21.42
C MET A 571 -20.40 17.83 20.86
N ASN A 572 -20.34 17.35 19.61
CA ASN A 572 -21.38 16.52 19.00
C ASN A 572 -20.78 15.62 17.90
N ASP A 573 -21.39 14.46 17.65
CA ASP A 573 -21.03 13.63 16.49
C ASP A 573 -21.76 14.13 15.23
N PHE A 574 -21.29 13.71 14.06
CA PHE A 574 -21.82 14.16 12.78
C PHE A 574 -23.30 13.80 12.59
N HIS A 575 -24.08 14.71 11.98
CA HIS A 575 -25.48 14.46 11.67
C HIS A 575 -25.95 15.23 10.43
N THR A 576 -27.06 14.79 9.84
CA THR A 576 -27.67 15.40 8.66
C THR A 576 -26.69 15.54 7.48
N LEU A 577 -25.83 14.53 7.27
CA LEU A 577 -24.80 14.53 6.22
C LEU A 577 -25.35 14.68 4.79
N ASN A 578 -26.64 14.40 4.59
CA ASN A 578 -27.35 14.69 3.35
C ASN A 578 -27.51 16.20 3.05
N LYS A 579 -27.09 17.07 3.96
CA LYS A 579 -27.01 18.53 3.82
C LYS A 579 -25.58 19.01 4.17
N PRO A 580 -24.60 18.83 3.28
CA PRO A 580 -23.19 19.07 3.59
C PRO A 580 -22.82 20.54 3.81
N GLU A 581 -23.59 21.48 3.26
CA GLU A 581 -23.35 22.93 3.41
C GLU A 581 -24.04 23.55 4.65
N GLU A 582 -24.78 22.78 5.47
CA GLU A 582 -25.31 23.29 6.76
C GLU A 582 -24.30 23.02 7.88
N ASP A 583 -23.92 24.03 8.66
CA ASP A 583 -23.06 23.87 9.85
C ASP A 583 -23.62 22.86 10.87
N MET A 584 -22.77 22.40 11.79
CA MET A 584 -23.16 21.60 12.96
C MET A 584 -23.17 22.41 14.27
N HIS A 585 -22.50 23.56 14.27
CA HIS A 585 -22.21 24.36 15.45
C HIS A 585 -22.32 25.84 15.14
N ASP A 586 -22.60 26.66 16.16
CA ASP A 586 -22.48 28.11 16.08
C ASP A 586 -21.00 28.49 16.14
N ARG A 587 -20.43 28.88 14.98
CA ARG A 587 -19.02 29.30 14.81
C ARG A 587 -18.60 30.41 15.78
N THR A 588 -19.54 31.26 16.20
CA THR A 588 -19.26 32.37 17.13
C THR A 588 -19.08 31.90 18.59
N ARG A 589 -19.42 30.64 18.90
CA ARG A 589 -19.51 30.10 20.28
C ARG A 589 -18.79 28.79 20.51
N ILE A 590 -18.56 27.98 19.48
CA ILE A 590 -17.94 26.65 19.59
C ILE A 590 -16.74 26.61 18.63
N PRO A 591 -15.50 26.37 19.13
CA PRO A 591 -14.35 26.17 18.26
C PRO A 591 -14.45 24.81 17.56
N ARG A 592 -13.92 24.71 16.34
CA ARG A 592 -13.64 23.40 15.73
C ARG A 592 -12.58 22.65 16.53
N MET A 593 -12.60 21.32 16.47
CA MET A 593 -11.52 20.49 17.00
C MET A 593 -10.45 20.31 15.91
N PRO A 594 -9.19 20.75 16.12
CA PRO A 594 -8.14 20.53 15.14
C PRO A 594 -7.77 19.05 14.95
N TRP A 595 -7.15 18.71 13.83
CA TRP A 595 -6.93 17.34 13.37
C TRP A 595 -5.51 17.17 12.81
N HIS A 596 -4.64 16.58 13.64
CA HIS A 596 -3.25 16.27 13.29
C HIS A 596 -3.13 14.84 12.74
N ASP A 597 -2.58 14.66 11.54
CA ASP A 597 -2.51 13.34 10.88
C ASP A 597 -1.30 13.21 9.94
N VAL A 598 -0.96 11.98 9.57
CA VAL A 598 0.16 11.69 8.66
C VAL A 598 -0.30 10.77 7.51
N GLY A 599 -0.18 11.30 6.30
CA GLY A 599 -0.34 10.62 5.04
C GLY A 599 0.99 10.29 4.35
N LEU A 600 0.88 9.55 3.26
CA LEU A 600 2.00 9.10 2.43
C LEU A 600 1.56 9.02 0.96
N GLN A 601 2.35 9.59 0.06
CA GLN A 601 2.29 9.35 -1.38
C GLN A 601 3.45 8.43 -1.81
N VAL A 602 3.18 7.41 -2.61
CA VAL A 602 4.19 6.50 -3.18
C VAL A 602 3.95 6.22 -4.65
N LEU A 603 5.04 6.00 -5.41
CA LEU A 603 4.98 5.74 -6.84
C LEU A 603 5.63 4.39 -7.20
N GLY A 604 5.29 3.87 -8.37
CA GLY A 604 5.89 2.66 -8.94
C GLY A 604 5.36 1.36 -8.33
N GLN A 605 6.24 0.42 -8.01
CA GLN A 605 5.86 -0.95 -7.62
C GLN A 605 5.02 -1.04 -6.33
N PRO A 606 5.24 -0.26 -5.25
CA PRO A 606 4.38 -0.31 -4.07
C PRO A 606 2.93 0.10 -4.34
N ALA A 607 2.69 1.05 -5.27
CA ALA A 607 1.33 1.40 -5.68
C ALA A 607 0.59 0.21 -6.31
N ARG A 608 1.32 -0.73 -6.93
CA ARG A 608 0.78 -2.00 -7.45
C ARG A 608 0.50 -3.04 -6.36
N ASP A 609 1.26 -3.03 -5.27
CA ASP A 609 0.94 -3.83 -4.08
C ASP A 609 -0.34 -3.32 -3.38
N VAL A 610 -0.51 -2.01 -3.29
CA VAL A 610 -1.75 -1.37 -2.78
C VAL A 610 -2.94 -1.64 -3.70
N ALA A 611 -2.77 -1.50 -5.03
CA ALA A 611 -3.78 -1.89 -6.01
C ALA A 611 -4.16 -3.38 -5.89
N ARG A 612 -3.18 -4.28 -5.71
CA ARG A 612 -3.42 -5.72 -5.51
C ARG A 612 -4.30 -5.99 -4.28
N HIS A 613 -4.09 -5.28 -3.17
CA HIS A 613 -4.96 -5.36 -1.98
C HIS A 613 -6.39 -4.93 -2.31
N PHE A 614 -6.56 -3.79 -2.98
CA PHE A 614 -7.87 -3.29 -3.40
C PHE A 614 -8.60 -4.29 -4.32
N VAL A 615 -7.91 -4.80 -5.35
CA VAL A 615 -8.43 -5.79 -6.30
C VAL A 615 -8.84 -7.09 -5.59
N GLN A 616 -8.03 -7.59 -4.66
CA GLN A 616 -8.36 -8.81 -3.90
C GLN A 616 -9.68 -8.64 -3.13
N ARG A 617 -9.88 -7.48 -2.50
CA ARG A 617 -11.11 -7.16 -1.76
C ARG A 617 -12.30 -6.93 -2.68
N TRP A 618 -12.15 -6.10 -3.72
CA TRP A 618 -13.19 -5.81 -4.70
C TRP A 618 -13.78 -7.11 -5.27
N ASN A 619 -12.90 -8.04 -5.67
CA ASN A 619 -13.27 -9.33 -6.21
C ASN A 619 -13.92 -10.25 -5.16
N TYR A 620 -13.46 -10.25 -3.91
CA TYR A 620 -14.11 -10.96 -2.80
C TYR A 620 -15.56 -10.47 -2.61
N LEU A 621 -15.80 -9.16 -2.57
CA LEU A 621 -17.14 -8.60 -2.41
C LEU A 621 -18.10 -8.98 -3.55
N LEU A 622 -17.62 -9.11 -4.79
CA LEU A 622 -18.42 -9.61 -5.92
C LEU A 622 -18.80 -11.09 -5.84
N ARG A 623 -18.05 -11.90 -5.07
CA ARG A 623 -18.37 -13.31 -4.79
C ARG A 623 -19.38 -13.45 -3.65
N ILE A 624 -19.33 -12.57 -2.64
CA ILE A 624 -20.21 -12.67 -1.46
C ILE A 624 -21.46 -11.79 -1.50
N LYS A 625 -21.48 -10.62 -2.13
CA LYS A 625 -22.65 -9.72 -2.18
C LYS A 625 -23.43 -9.88 -3.50
N ASN A 626 -24.75 -9.76 -3.42
CA ASN A 626 -25.59 -9.58 -4.61
C ASN A 626 -25.66 -8.09 -4.94
N HIS A 627 -25.42 -7.73 -6.20
CA HIS A 627 -25.41 -6.34 -6.65
C HIS A 627 -26.52 -6.10 -7.68
N SER A 628 -27.29 -5.03 -7.49
CA SER A 628 -28.30 -4.56 -8.46
C SER A 628 -27.66 -4.09 -9.76
N ARG A 629 -26.49 -3.46 -9.67
CA ARG A 629 -25.66 -3.06 -10.79
C ARG A 629 -24.61 -4.13 -11.10
N VAL A 630 -24.51 -4.51 -12.38
CA VAL A 630 -23.42 -5.36 -12.87
C VAL A 630 -22.10 -4.59 -12.79
N MET A 631 -21.14 -5.12 -12.03
CA MET A 631 -19.80 -4.58 -11.87
C MET A 631 -18.74 -5.59 -12.35
N PRO A 632 -17.60 -5.14 -12.92
CA PRO A 632 -16.55 -6.01 -13.41
C PRO A 632 -15.72 -6.58 -12.26
N PHE A 633 -15.21 -7.81 -12.42
CA PHE A 633 -14.05 -8.26 -11.65
C PHE A 633 -12.82 -7.50 -12.15
N LEU A 634 -11.98 -7.04 -11.22
CA LEU A 634 -10.72 -6.35 -11.52
C LEU A 634 -9.58 -7.36 -11.64
N LEU A 635 -8.55 -7.01 -12.38
CA LEU A 635 -7.33 -7.82 -12.54
C LEU A 635 -6.23 -7.21 -11.66
N PRO A 636 -5.37 -8.02 -11.03
CA PRO A 636 -4.17 -7.47 -10.42
C PRO A 636 -3.29 -6.82 -11.49
N PRO A 637 -2.63 -5.69 -11.19
CA PRO A 637 -1.63 -5.11 -12.08
C PRO A 637 -0.54 -6.14 -12.42
N PRO A 638 0.06 -6.08 -13.63
CA PRO A 638 1.31 -6.77 -13.91
C PRO A 638 2.46 -6.12 -13.13
N GLU A 639 3.62 -6.77 -13.06
CA GLU A 639 4.82 -6.11 -12.52
C GLU A 639 5.36 -5.08 -13.53
N PHE A 640 6.06 -4.04 -13.07
CA PHE A 640 6.87 -3.20 -13.96
C PHE A 640 8.07 -4.00 -14.51
N LYS A 641 8.45 -3.76 -15.77
CA LYS A 641 9.62 -4.39 -16.38
C LYS A 641 10.92 -3.80 -15.79
N PRO A 642 12.04 -4.56 -15.75
CA PRO A 642 13.34 -4.01 -15.43
C PRO A 642 13.67 -2.79 -16.32
N GLY A 643 14.08 -1.68 -15.70
CA GLY A 643 14.35 -0.40 -16.38
C GLY A 643 13.14 0.48 -16.68
N GLU A 644 11.90 -0.03 -16.65
CA GLU A 644 10.68 0.73 -17.00
C GLU A 644 10.41 1.86 -16.01
N LEU A 645 10.68 1.66 -14.71
CA LEU A 645 10.55 2.72 -13.70
C LEU A 645 11.52 3.88 -13.96
N GLY A 646 12.80 3.59 -14.21
CA GLY A 646 13.81 4.62 -14.48
C GLY A 646 13.55 5.39 -15.78
N GLN A 647 13.04 4.71 -16.82
CA GLN A 647 12.59 5.36 -18.06
C GLN A 647 11.36 6.27 -17.88
N LEU A 648 10.60 6.09 -16.79
CA LEU A 648 9.47 6.92 -16.40
C LEU A 648 9.85 7.95 -15.30
N GLY A 649 11.09 7.94 -14.83
CA GLY A 649 11.55 8.71 -13.67
C GLY A 649 11.01 8.25 -12.31
N LEU A 650 10.25 7.16 -12.25
CA LEU A 650 9.52 6.70 -11.05
C LEU A 650 10.40 5.93 -10.05
N THR A 651 11.62 6.41 -9.84
CA THR A 651 12.65 5.80 -8.97
C THR A 651 13.13 6.81 -7.92
N GLY A 652 13.04 6.42 -6.65
CA GLY A 652 13.57 7.20 -5.52
C GLY A 652 14.58 6.38 -4.70
N THR A 653 14.85 6.83 -3.47
CA THR A 653 15.89 6.27 -2.59
C THR A 653 15.39 5.22 -1.59
N CYS A 654 14.07 5.02 -1.44
CA CYS A 654 13.56 4.21 -0.34
C CYS A 654 13.54 2.69 -0.62
N GLU A 655 13.83 1.89 0.41
CA GLU A 655 13.26 0.55 0.57
C GLU A 655 11.84 0.68 1.14
N MET A 656 10.87 -0.04 0.58
CA MET A 656 9.50 -0.05 1.06
C MET A 656 8.90 -1.46 1.10
N GLN A 657 8.00 -1.72 2.05
CA GLN A 657 7.13 -2.91 2.02
C GLN A 657 5.72 -2.55 2.51
N ILE A 658 4.68 -2.99 1.81
CA ILE A 658 3.29 -2.87 2.27
C ILE A 658 2.97 -4.00 3.24
N CYS A 659 2.43 -3.66 4.41
CA CYS A 659 1.88 -4.59 5.40
C CYS A 659 0.39 -4.30 5.62
N ARG A 660 -0.33 -5.27 6.19
CA ARG A 660 -1.77 -5.15 6.44
C ARG A 660 -2.24 -5.98 7.63
N SER A 661 -3.41 -5.60 8.13
CA SER A 661 -4.23 -6.43 9.02
C SER A 661 -5.43 -6.92 8.21
N ALA A 662 -5.60 -8.24 8.06
CA ALA A 662 -6.68 -8.82 7.26
C ALA A 662 -6.95 -10.30 7.58
N GLY A 663 -8.18 -10.78 7.34
CA GLY A 663 -8.56 -12.14 7.72
C GLY A 663 -9.89 -12.65 7.14
N PRO A 664 -10.47 -13.70 7.76
CA PRO A 664 -11.59 -14.47 7.21
C PRO A 664 -12.83 -13.67 6.77
N TRP A 665 -13.18 -12.60 7.48
CA TRP A 665 -14.36 -11.80 7.16
C TRP A 665 -14.07 -10.66 6.16
N SER A 666 -12.84 -10.13 6.15
CA SER A 666 -12.49 -8.90 5.43
C SER A 666 -11.92 -9.16 4.02
N LEU A 667 -11.16 -10.25 3.84
CA LEU A 667 -10.65 -10.70 2.52
C LEU A 667 -11.15 -12.09 2.12
N GLY A 668 -11.94 -12.76 2.97
CA GLY A 668 -12.46 -14.10 2.67
C GLY A 668 -11.46 -15.22 2.79
N THR A 669 -10.46 -15.08 3.69
CA THR A 669 -9.37 -16.04 3.88
C THR A 669 -9.63 -16.95 5.09
N PRO A 670 -10.43 -18.05 4.99
CA PRO A 670 -10.91 -18.81 6.14
C PRO A 670 -9.82 -19.33 7.07
N ASP A 671 -8.69 -19.75 6.50
CA ASP A 671 -7.60 -20.44 7.22
C ASP A 671 -6.33 -19.56 7.38
N ARG A 672 -6.40 -18.25 7.02
CA ARG A 672 -5.30 -17.29 7.15
C ARG A 672 -5.77 -15.98 7.78
N ILE A 673 -5.08 -15.59 8.84
CA ILE A 673 -5.10 -14.23 9.42
C ILE A 673 -3.73 -13.61 9.18
N GLU A 674 -3.69 -12.39 8.65
CA GLU A 674 -2.47 -11.63 8.41
C GLU A 674 -2.44 -10.41 9.35
N HIS A 675 -1.37 -10.32 10.13
CA HIS A 675 -1.08 -9.24 11.10
C HIS A 675 0.34 -8.69 10.85
N SER A 676 0.67 -8.49 9.57
CA SER A 676 2.03 -8.12 9.15
C SER A 676 2.45 -6.74 9.66
N ILE A 677 1.48 -5.86 9.95
CA ILE A 677 1.70 -4.56 10.64
C ILE A 677 2.27 -4.77 12.05
N GLN A 678 1.61 -5.60 12.88
CA GLN A 678 2.08 -5.87 14.24
C GLN A 678 3.48 -6.49 14.22
N ASN A 679 3.73 -7.44 13.30
CA ASN A 679 5.04 -8.06 13.12
C ASN A 679 6.15 -7.04 12.79
N ALA A 680 5.83 -6.01 12.01
CA ALA A 680 6.76 -4.92 11.71
C ALA A 680 6.99 -3.99 12.92
N TYR A 681 5.94 -3.54 13.61
CA TYR A 681 6.03 -2.75 14.85
C TYR A 681 6.91 -3.45 15.91
N LEU A 682 6.63 -4.74 16.17
CA LEU A 682 7.39 -5.53 17.14
C LEU A 682 8.88 -5.61 16.76
N LYS A 683 9.20 -5.76 15.48
CA LYS A 683 10.60 -5.86 15.02
C LYS A 683 11.32 -4.52 15.01
N ALA A 684 10.65 -3.43 14.62
CA ALA A 684 11.21 -2.08 14.70
C ALA A 684 11.61 -1.73 16.14
N ILE A 685 10.68 -1.89 17.09
CA ILE A 685 10.95 -1.59 18.52
C ILE A 685 12.03 -2.51 19.10
N GLN A 686 11.99 -3.82 18.82
CA GLN A 686 13.00 -4.78 19.29
C GLN A 686 14.42 -4.50 18.76
N MET A 687 14.52 -3.96 17.54
CA MET A 687 15.81 -3.68 16.88
C MET A 687 16.32 -2.26 17.08
N SER A 688 15.51 -1.34 17.63
CA SER A 688 15.89 0.05 17.86
C SER A 688 17.22 0.19 18.62
N GLU A 689 18.02 1.21 18.30
CA GLU A 689 19.34 1.49 18.89
C GLU A 689 19.23 2.55 20.00
N HIS A 690 18.54 3.66 19.72
CA HIS A 690 18.49 4.87 20.56
C HIS A 690 17.10 5.53 20.66
N PHE A 691 16.30 5.57 19.60
CA PHE A 691 15.08 6.37 19.58
C PHE A 691 13.88 5.66 18.96
N VAL A 692 12.73 5.79 19.62
CA VAL A 692 11.41 5.41 19.10
C VAL A 692 10.47 6.59 19.31
N TYR A 693 9.94 7.14 18.22
CA TYR A 693 8.92 8.18 18.20
C TYR A 693 7.61 7.60 17.66
N ILE A 694 6.51 7.74 18.39
CA ILE A 694 5.20 7.20 18.00
C ILE A 694 4.17 8.32 18.12
N GLU A 695 3.42 8.58 17.05
CA GLU A 695 2.15 9.31 17.14
C GLU A 695 1.01 8.32 16.87
N ASN A 696 0.03 8.27 17.77
CA ASN A 696 -1.09 7.35 17.59
C ASN A 696 -2.40 7.85 18.20
N GLN A 697 -3.52 7.58 17.53
CA GLN A 697 -4.85 7.86 18.05
C GLN A 697 -5.17 7.10 19.36
N PHE A 698 -4.60 5.91 19.55
CA PHE A 698 -4.80 5.07 20.74
C PHE A 698 -3.50 4.39 21.15
N PHE A 699 -3.32 4.16 22.46
CA PHE A 699 -2.18 3.40 22.99
C PHE A 699 -2.64 2.36 24.02
N ILE A 700 -3.19 1.25 23.51
CA ILE A 700 -3.76 0.14 24.28
C ILE A 700 -2.99 -1.15 23.94
N SER A 701 -2.22 -1.68 24.89
CA SER A 701 -1.31 -2.81 24.62
C SER A 701 -0.92 -3.60 25.87
N SER A 702 -0.74 -4.91 25.72
CA SER A 702 -0.05 -5.78 26.69
C SER A 702 -0.51 -5.65 28.16
N THR A 703 -1.82 -5.48 28.39
CA THR A 703 -2.42 -5.21 29.71
C THR A 703 -3.72 -6.01 29.95
N VAL A 704 -4.32 -5.85 31.13
CA VAL A 704 -5.54 -6.57 31.56
C VAL A 704 -6.55 -5.61 32.17
N VAL A 705 -7.80 -5.67 31.71
CA VAL A 705 -8.89 -4.75 32.06
C VAL A 705 -10.14 -5.55 32.42
N GLY A 706 -10.50 -5.55 33.71
CA GLY A 706 -11.41 -6.59 34.24
C GLY A 706 -10.81 -7.98 34.03
N ASP A 707 -11.58 -8.89 33.47
CA ASP A 707 -11.14 -10.25 33.09
C ASP A 707 -10.60 -10.34 31.64
N VAL A 708 -10.57 -9.22 30.89
CA VAL A 708 -10.16 -9.19 29.48
C VAL A 708 -8.66 -8.90 29.34
N THR A 709 -7.98 -9.63 28.46
CA THR A 709 -6.54 -9.53 28.20
C THR A 709 -6.25 -8.95 26.83
N VAL A 710 -5.43 -7.90 26.77
CA VAL A 710 -4.98 -7.23 25.54
C VAL A 710 -3.73 -7.98 25.03
N GLU A 711 -3.90 -8.83 24.02
CA GLU A 711 -2.89 -9.80 23.57
C GLU A 711 -1.77 -9.24 22.67
N ASN A 712 -1.91 -8.01 22.13
CA ASN A 712 -0.91 -7.35 21.29
C ASN A 712 0.31 -6.92 22.13
N LYS A 713 1.49 -7.08 21.53
CA LYS A 713 2.77 -7.14 22.25
C LYS A 713 3.63 -5.89 22.05
N ILE A 714 3.03 -4.77 21.67
CA ILE A 714 3.75 -3.52 21.42
C ILE A 714 4.26 -2.93 22.74
N GLY A 715 3.44 -2.92 23.79
CA GLY A 715 3.85 -2.59 25.16
C GLY A 715 4.91 -3.55 25.71
N ASP A 716 4.77 -4.86 25.47
CA ASP A 716 5.80 -5.86 25.78
C ASP A 716 7.14 -5.52 25.09
N ALA A 717 7.12 -5.20 23.80
CA ALA A 717 8.34 -4.87 23.05
C ALA A 717 9.03 -3.62 23.61
N ILE A 718 8.26 -2.59 23.97
CA ILE A 718 8.77 -1.36 24.60
C ILE A 718 9.38 -1.68 25.97
N VAL A 719 8.68 -2.40 26.84
CA VAL A 719 9.19 -2.77 28.18
C VAL A 719 10.47 -3.59 28.08
N HIS A 720 10.51 -4.62 27.23
CA HIS A 720 11.71 -5.43 27.04
C HIS A 720 12.87 -4.62 26.44
N ARG A 721 12.60 -3.67 25.54
CA ARG A 721 13.63 -2.80 24.94
C ARG A 721 14.21 -1.80 25.95
N ILE A 722 13.39 -1.26 26.84
CA ILE A 722 13.83 -0.38 27.95
C ILE A 722 14.68 -1.16 28.95
N ILE A 723 14.21 -2.33 29.40
CA ILE A 723 14.96 -3.21 30.30
C ILE A 723 16.33 -3.56 29.70
N ARG A 724 16.39 -3.81 28.38
CA ARG A 724 17.63 -4.00 27.64
C ARG A 724 18.51 -2.74 27.66
N ALA A 725 17.98 -1.57 27.28
CA ALA A 725 18.72 -0.30 27.28
C ALA A 725 19.37 0.00 28.64
N HIS A 726 18.58 -0.16 29.72
CA HIS A 726 19.02 0.09 31.09
C HIS A 726 20.14 -0.87 31.52
N ARG A 727 20.01 -2.16 31.23
CA ARG A 727 21.03 -3.17 31.55
C ARG A 727 22.31 -3.03 30.71
N GLU A 728 22.19 -2.52 29.48
CA GLU A 728 23.33 -2.27 28.57
C GLU A 728 23.95 -0.86 28.76
N GLY A 729 23.37 0.00 29.62
CA GLY A 729 23.84 1.37 29.84
C GLY A 729 23.63 2.33 28.65
N ILE A 730 22.79 1.96 27.69
CA ILE A 730 22.61 2.69 26.42
C ILE A 730 21.59 3.83 26.62
N PRO A 731 21.92 5.08 26.23
CA PRO A 731 20.94 6.16 26.12
C PRO A 731 19.86 5.78 25.10
N TRP A 732 18.62 5.65 25.57
CA TRP A 732 17.48 5.24 24.76
C TRP A 732 16.21 5.96 25.21
N LYS A 733 15.35 6.38 24.27
CA LYS A 733 14.10 7.09 24.54
C LYS A 733 12.94 6.54 23.70
N CYS A 734 11.76 6.46 24.31
CA CYS A 734 10.47 6.29 23.66
C CYS A 734 9.62 7.54 23.90
N CYS A 735 9.33 8.27 22.83
CA CYS A 735 8.41 9.41 22.81
C CYS A 735 7.09 8.95 22.22
N VAL A 736 5.99 9.12 22.97
CA VAL A 736 4.64 8.71 22.56
C VAL A 736 3.73 9.94 22.57
N VAL A 737 3.12 10.29 21.44
CA VAL A 737 2.21 11.44 21.28
C VAL A 737 0.81 10.91 20.96
N ILE A 738 -0.16 11.18 21.84
CA ILE A 738 -1.53 10.63 21.75
C ILE A 738 -2.58 11.68 22.16
N PRO A 739 -3.85 11.59 21.73
CA PRO A 739 -4.89 12.54 22.13
C PRO A 739 -5.06 12.65 23.65
N LEU A 740 -5.26 13.88 24.15
CA LEU A 740 -5.61 14.12 25.55
C LEU A 740 -6.89 13.38 25.96
N LEU A 741 -7.88 13.32 25.06
CA LEU A 741 -9.12 12.58 25.23
C LEU A 741 -9.50 11.86 23.93
N PRO A 742 -10.14 10.68 24.01
CA PRO A 742 -10.79 10.03 22.86
C PRO A 742 -11.82 10.94 22.17
N GLY A 743 -11.78 10.99 20.83
CA GLY A 743 -12.65 11.83 19.99
C GLY A 743 -14.07 11.28 19.83
N PHE A 744 -14.79 11.17 20.95
CA PHE A 744 -16.22 10.86 21.03
C PHE A 744 -16.94 12.04 21.73
N PRO A 745 -18.26 12.20 21.58
CA PRO A 745 -18.99 13.28 22.25
C PRO A 745 -19.02 13.15 23.80
N PHE A 746 -19.51 14.21 24.44
CA PHE A 746 -19.81 14.37 25.87
C PHE A 746 -18.63 14.59 26.83
N PRO A 747 -18.79 15.42 27.89
CA PRO A 747 -17.88 15.51 29.04
C PRO A 747 -17.66 14.17 29.76
N VAL A 748 -16.52 13.99 30.45
CA VAL A 748 -16.09 12.69 31.00
C VAL A 748 -16.99 12.20 32.14
N ASP A 749 -17.62 13.13 32.86
CA ASP A 749 -18.61 12.92 33.93
C ASP A 749 -20.03 12.64 33.43
N HIS A 750 -20.34 12.94 32.17
CA HIS A 750 -21.67 12.72 31.60
C HIS A 750 -22.00 11.21 31.54
N THR A 751 -23.23 10.81 31.86
CA THR A 751 -23.62 9.38 31.93
C THR A 751 -23.22 8.62 30.67
N ASP A 752 -23.47 9.23 29.51
CA ASP A 752 -23.38 8.58 28.20
C ASP A 752 -21.94 8.56 27.64
N ALA A 753 -20.97 9.16 28.34
CA ALA A 753 -19.56 9.19 27.95
C ALA A 753 -18.80 7.88 28.25
N SER A 754 -19.50 6.74 28.36
CA SER A 754 -18.94 5.43 28.67
C SER A 754 -17.77 5.04 27.76
N SER A 755 -17.87 5.33 26.45
CA SER A 755 -16.78 5.07 25.48
C SER A 755 -15.50 5.82 25.82
N VAL A 756 -15.61 7.08 26.27
CA VAL A 756 -14.47 7.91 26.67
C VAL A 756 -13.79 7.32 27.90
N ARG A 757 -14.58 6.97 28.93
CA ARG A 757 -14.07 6.40 30.18
C ARG A 757 -13.42 5.02 29.97
N ILE A 758 -14.03 4.12 29.19
CA ILE A 758 -13.48 2.78 28.92
C ILE A 758 -12.17 2.86 28.13
N ILE A 759 -12.07 3.74 27.11
CA ILE A 759 -10.83 3.90 26.34
C ILE A 759 -9.72 4.50 27.22
N LEU A 760 -10.02 5.53 28.02
CA LEU A 760 -9.08 6.10 28.99
C LEU A 760 -8.60 5.06 30.01
N GLU A 761 -9.48 4.18 30.48
CA GLU A 761 -9.13 3.09 31.39
C GLU A 761 -8.14 2.10 30.74
N CYS A 762 -8.44 1.62 29.53
CA CYS A 762 -7.55 0.72 28.78
C CYS A 762 -6.18 1.35 28.46
N GLN A 763 -6.16 2.64 28.12
CA GLN A 763 -4.95 3.40 27.81
C GLN A 763 -4.12 3.65 29.07
N ASN A 764 -4.74 4.09 30.16
CA ASN A 764 -4.04 4.33 31.42
C ASN A 764 -3.54 3.02 32.05
N ARG A 765 -4.26 1.89 31.91
CA ARG A 765 -3.77 0.54 32.28
C ARG A 765 -2.64 0.02 31.40
N THR A 766 -2.47 0.56 30.19
CA THR A 766 -1.29 0.30 29.35
C THR A 766 -0.10 1.12 29.85
N ILE A 767 -0.30 2.41 30.11
CA ILE A 767 0.76 3.36 30.45
C ILE A 767 1.21 3.24 31.91
N CYS A 768 0.32 3.56 32.87
CA CYS A 768 0.70 3.86 34.26
C CYS A 768 -0.06 3.09 35.37
N ARG A 769 -1.25 2.55 35.10
CA ARG A 769 -2.16 2.00 36.14
C ARG A 769 -2.16 0.47 36.22
N GLY A 770 -2.27 -0.05 37.43
CA GLY A 770 -2.28 -1.49 37.69
C GLY A 770 -0.94 -2.19 37.42
N PRO A 771 -0.80 -3.48 37.80
CA PRO A 771 0.48 -4.19 37.85
C PRO A 771 1.08 -4.55 36.48
N ASN A 772 0.27 -4.49 35.42
CA ASN A 772 0.65 -4.88 34.05
C ASN A 772 1.03 -3.68 33.16
N SER A 773 0.85 -2.45 33.64
CA SER A 773 1.27 -1.24 32.93
C SER A 773 2.78 -1.17 32.71
N ILE A 774 3.20 -0.42 31.69
CA ILE A 774 4.61 -0.14 31.39
C ILE A 774 5.32 0.39 32.65
N PHE A 775 4.73 1.37 33.33
CA PHE A 775 5.35 1.97 34.52
C PHE A 775 5.52 0.95 35.66
N ALA A 776 4.49 0.15 35.96
CA ALA A 776 4.57 -0.85 37.04
C ALA A 776 5.56 -1.97 36.72
N ARG A 777 5.68 -2.36 35.45
CA ARG A 777 6.64 -3.37 34.97
C ARG A 777 8.09 -2.89 35.05
N LEU A 778 8.36 -1.64 34.68
CA LEU A 778 9.69 -1.03 34.79
C LEU A 778 10.09 -0.81 36.25
N ARG A 779 9.19 -0.26 37.09
CA ARG A 779 9.44 -0.04 38.52
C ARG A 779 9.71 -1.34 39.29
N ARG A 780 9.16 -2.48 38.84
CA ARG A 780 9.46 -3.82 39.39
C ARG A 780 10.91 -4.27 39.15
N GLU A 781 11.53 -3.82 38.06
CA GLU A 781 12.95 -4.03 37.75
C GLU A 781 13.86 -2.95 38.39
N ASN A 782 13.31 -2.10 39.28
CA ASN A 782 13.91 -0.88 39.82
C ASN A 782 14.25 0.19 38.78
N ILE A 783 13.64 0.14 37.59
CA ILE A 783 13.81 1.14 36.53
C ILE A 783 12.76 2.24 36.71
N ASP A 784 13.24 3.48 36.83
CA ASP A 784 12.37 4.67 36.86
C ASP A 784 11.90 5.02 35.42
N PRO A 785 10.59 4.91 35.10
CA PRO A 785 10.07 4.97 33.72
C PRO A 785 10.40 6.29 33.01
N ASP A 786 10.38 7.39 33.75
CA ASP A 786 10.53 8.77 33.26
C ASP A 786 11.94 9.02 32.65
N ASN A 787 12.90 8.11 32.85
CA ASN A 787 14.20 8.16 32.16
C ASN A 787 14.10 7.72 30.68
N TYR A 788 13.17 6.83 30.34
CA TYR A 788 13.15 6.07 29.07
C TYR A 788 11.85 6.19 28.27
N PHE A 789 10.72 6.49 28.90
CA PHE A 789 9.40 6.51 28.27
C PHE A 789 8.62 7.73 28.75
N THR A 790 8.09 8.53 27.82
CA THR A 790 7.31 9.73 28.15
C THR A 790 6.16 9.91 27.17
N VAL A 791 5.01 10.32 27.67
CA VAL A 791 3.77 10.48 26.90
C VAL A 791 3.39 11.96 26.85
N PHE A 792 3.08 12.43 25.65
CA PHE A 792 2.73 13.80 25.31
C PHE A 792 1.39 13.83 24.56
N SER A 793 0.85 15.03 24.42
CA SER A 793 -0.34 15.32 23.61
C SER A 793 -0.22 16.71 22.98
N LEU A 794 -1.21 17.11 22.20
CA LEU A 794 -1.27 18.42 21.55
C LEU A 794 -2.54 19.17 21.98
N ARG A 795 -2.44 20.48 22.21
CA ARG A 795 -3.53 21.41 22.55
C ARG A 795 -3.23 22.80 21.99
N ASN A 796 -4.24 23.48 21.46
CA ASN A 796 -4.12 24.85 20.95
C ASN A 796 -5.22 25.76 21.52
N TRP A 797 -5.07 27.07 21.35
CA TRP A 797 -6.03 28.09 21.79
C TRP A 797 -6.51 28.97 20.62
N GLY A 798 -7.54 29.76 20.87
CA GLY A 798 -8.06 30.75 19.93
C GLY A 798 -8.95 31.77 20.64
N LYS A 799 -9.46 32.71 19.87
CA LYS A 799 -10.33 33.79 20.37
C LYS A 799 -11.62 33.82 19.55
N LEU A 800 -12.74 33.53 20.20
CA LEU A 800 -14.07 33.59 19.59
C LEU A 800 -14.60 35.03 19.58
N ARG A 801 -15.64 35.28 18.77
CA ARG A 801 -16.30 36.58 18.61
C ARG A 801 -16.67 37.18 19.98
N GLY A 802 -16.28 38.43 20.23
CA GLY A 802 -16.45 39.09 21.53
C GLY A 802 -15.35 38.82 22.55
N ASP A 803 -14.11 38.63 22.09
CA ASP A 803 -12.90 38.46 22.93
C ASP A 803 -13.00 37.31 23.97
N VAL A 804 -13.69 36.22 23.59
CA VAL A 804 -13.79 35.01 24.42
C VAL A 804 -12.61 34.10 24.12
N LEU A 805 -11.65 34.03 25.04
CA LEU A 805 -10.54 33.08 25.00
C LEU A 805 -11.07 31.63 25.10
N THR A 806 -10.61 30.74 24.22
CA THR A 806 -10.98 29.32 24.23
C THR A 806 -9.77 28.42 23.94
N SER A 807 -9.82 27.14 24.33
CA SER A 807 -8.82 26.14 23.96
C SER A 807 -9.44 24.76 23.75
N GLU A 808 -8.85 24.00 22.83
CA GLU A 808 -9.31 22.66 22.46
C GLU A 808 -8.08 21.76 22.22
N LEU A 809 -8.25 20.46 22.43
CA LEU A 809 -7.21 19.49 22.10
C LEU A 809 -7.01 19.43 20.58
N VAL A 810 -5.76 19.34 20.14
CA VAL A 810 -5.45 19.02 18.74
C VAL A 810 -5.51 17.50 18.63
N TYR A 811 -6.43 16.99 17.81
CA TYR A 811 -6.73 15.57 17.77
C TYR A 811 -5.73 14.81 16.91
N ILE A 812 -4.76 14.18 17.58
CA ILE A 812 -3.77 13.30 16.96
C ILE A 812 -4.47 12.07 16.41
N HIS A 813 -4.77 12.10 15.12
CA HIS A 813 -5.29 10.97 14.36
C HIS A 813 -4.19 10.22 13.61
N GLY A 814 -2.96 10.77 13.52
CA GLY A 814 -1.80 10.07 12.97
C GLY A 814 -1.61 8.64 13.49
N LYS A 815 -1.04 7.77 12.66
CA LYS A 815 -0.60 6.41 13.05
C LYS A 815 0.83 6.16 12.54
N VAL A 816 1.77 6.99 13.00
CA VAL A 816 3.18 6.98 12.58
C VAL A 816 4.09 6.44 13.68
N CYS A 817 5.13 5.71 13.29
CA CYS A 817 6.21 5.26 14.17
C CYS A 817 7.55 5.43 13.46
N ILE A 818 8.48 6.17 14.06
CA ILE A 818 9.83 6.44 13.55
C ILE A 818 10.82 5.80 14.53
N VAL A 819 11.80 5.08 13.99
CA VAL A 819 12.83 4.39 14.78
C VAL A 819 14.22 4.78 14.28
N ASP A 820 15.03 5.30 15.21
CA ASP A 820 16.42 5.74 15.05
C ASP A 820 16.68 6.68 13.85
N ASP A 821 15.67 7.45 13.43
CA ASP A 821 15.67 8.20 12.16
C ASP A 821 16.14 7.34 10.95
N ARG A 822 15.84 6.03 10.96
CA ARG A 822 16.22 5.06 9.91
C ARG A 822 15.04 4.27 9.34
N LEU A 823 13.97 4.09 10.12
CA LEU A 823 12.81 3.30 9.75
C LEU A 823 11.54 4.08 10.10
N VAL A 824 10.59 4.13 9.16
CA VAL A 824 9.26 4.72 9.38
C VAL A 824 8.17 3.67 9.12
N ILE A 825 7.13 3.69 9.95
CA ILE A 825 5.84 3.04 9.71
C ILE A 825 4.78 4.13 9.57
N ILE A 826 4.02 4.15 8.48
CA ILE A 826 2.85 5.05 8.28
C ILE A 826 1.67 4.20 7.78
N GLY A 827 0.47 4.39 8.32
CA GLY A 827 -0.70 3.62 7.88
C GLY A 827 -1.99 4.04 8.57
N SER A 828 -2.98 3.15 8.53
CA SER A 828 -4.28 3.33 9.20
C SER A 828 -4.36 2.66 10.59
N ALA A 829 -3.43 1.75 10.90
CA ALA A 829 -3.48 0.87 12.07
C ALA A 829 -3.11 1.57 13.39
N ASN A 830 -4.06 1.64 14.31
CA ASN A 830 -3.86 2.14 15.66
C ASN A 830 -3.10 1.14 16.56
N ILE A 831 -2.55 1.58 17.69
CA ILE A 831 -1.98 0.69 18.72
C ILE A 831 -3.12 0.24 19.65
N ASN A 832 -3.85 -0.77 19.19
CA ASN A 832 -4.88 -1.52 19.92
C ASN A 832 -5.04 -2.92 19.29
N GLU A 833 -5.73 -3.84 19.95
CA GLU A 833 -6.00 -5.17 19.36
C GLU A 833 -6.75 -5.07 18.02
N ARG A 834 -7.78 -4.22 17.97
CA ARG A 834 -8.69 -4.01 16.83
C ARG A 834 -7.94 -3.84 15.51
N SER A 835 -6.89 -3.01 15.49
CA SER A 835 -6.06 -2.74 14.32
C SER A 835 -4.88 -3.71 14.17
N GLN A 836 -4.33 -4.27 15.26
CA GLN A 836 -3.08 -5.06 15.21
C GLN A 836 -3.30 -6.57 14.98
N ARG A 837 -4.48 -7.12 15.29
CA ARG A 837 -4.74 -8.57 15.31
C ARG A 837 -5.00 -9.23 13.95
N GLY A 838 -5.49 -8.49 12.97
CA GLY A 838 -5.76 -9.00 11.61
C GLY A 838 -7.10 -9.73 11.42
N ASP A 839 -7.64 -10.40 12.43
CA ASP A 839 -8.97 -11.04 12.38
C ASP A 839 -10.14 -10.09 12.64
N ARG A 840 -9.83 -8.83 12.98
CA ARG A 840 -10.75 -7.75 13.35
C ARG A 840 -10.78 -6.66 12.29
N ASP A 841 -10.49 -5.40 12.61
CA ASP A 841 -10.54 -4.33 11.61
C ASP A 841 -9.46 -4.56 10.55
N SER A 842 -9.79 -4.27 9.29
CA SER A 842 -8.80 -4.35 8.23
C SER A 842 -8.05 -3.03 8.07
N GLU A 843 -6.74 -3.12 7.96
CA GLU A 843 -5.81 -2.00 8.01
C GLU A 843 -4.69 -2.16 6.96
N ILE A 844 -4.02 -1.06 6.62
CA ILE A 844 -2.85 -1.04 5.75
C ILE A 844 -1.75 -0.14 6.34
N ALA A 845 -0.48 -0.52 6.17
CA ALA A 845 0.65 0.30 6.55
C ALA A 845 1.86 0.09 5.61
N ALA A 846 2.64 1.14 5.45
CA ALA A 846 3.92 1.17 4.76
C ALA A 846 5.05 1.02 5.79
N ILE A 847 6.00 0.12 5.53
CA ILE A 847 7.28 0.07 6.24
C ILE A 847 8.34 0.63 5.31
N ILE A 848 8.99 1.71 5.71
CA ILE A 848 9.90 2.51 4.87
C ILE A 848 11.28 2.56 5.55
N ARG A 849 12.34 2.48 4.75
CA ARG A 849 13.71 2.81 5.13
C ARG A 849 14.35 3.57 3.99
N ASP A 850 15.14 4.59 4.30
CA ASP A 850 15.91 5.26 3.25
C ASP A 850 17.18 4.47 2.90
N THR A 851 17.70 4.68 1.69
CA THR A 851 19.09 4.33 1.34
C THR A 851 19.97 5.57 1.18
N ASP A 852 19.39 6.76 1.10
CA ASP A 852 20.10 8.02 1.27
C ASP A 852 20.35 8.28 2.76
N MET A 853 21.62 8.12 3.15
CA MET A 853 22.08 8.10 4.54
C MET A 853 22.93 9.34 4.85
N ILE A 854 22.29 10.37 5.37
CA ILE A 854 22.95 11.61 5.81
C ILE A 854 23.69 11.41 7.14
N ASP A 855 24.68 12.25 7.38
CA ASP A 855 25.30 12.38 8.70
C ASP A 855 24.40 13.21 9.63
N GLY A 856 24.46 12.87 10.91
CA GLY A 856 23.73 13.53 12.00
C GLY A 856 24.27 13.02 13.33
N SER A 857 23.56 13.31 14.42
CA SER A 857 23.96 12.88 15.76
C SER A 857 22.82 12.20 16.53
N MET A 858 23.18 11.26 17.39
CA MET A 858 22.25 10.48 18.21
C MET A 858 22.91 10.18 19.57
N ALA A 859 22.28 10.61 20.66
CA ALA A 859 22.85 10.55 22.01
C ALA A 859 24.27 11.14 22.14
N GLY A 860 24.53 12.27 21.47
CA GLY A 860 25.79 13.01 21.48
C GLY A 860 26.91 12.37 20.66
N LYS A 861 26.59 11.45 19.74
CA LYS A 861 27.57 10.72 18.91
C LYS A 861 27.21 10.79 17.43
N PRO A 862 28.19 10.84 16.51
CA PRO A 862 27.93 10.75 15.07
C PRO A 862 27.15 9.47 14.72
N PHE A 863 26.06 9.63 13.99
CA PHE A 863 25.14 8.55 13.68
C PHE A 863 24.50 8.76 12.31
N LYS A 864 24.68 7.80 11.39
CA LYS A 864 24.04 7.84 10.07
C LYS A 864 22.53 7.67 10.20
N VAL A 865 21.76 8.61 9.65
CA VAL A 865 20.29 8.62 9.63
C VAL A 865 19.78 8.64 8.18
N GLY A 866 18.60 8.07 7.92
CA GLY A 866 17.99 8.03 6.60
C GLY A 866 17.17 9.29 6.34
N ARG A 867 17.39 9.98 5.20
CA ARG A 867 16.81 11.31 4.95
C ARG A 867 15.30 11.35 5.14
N PHE A 868 14.55 10.41 4.56
CA PHE A 868 13.09 10.33 4.68
C PHE A 868 12.61 10.28 6.15
N ALA A 869 13.29 9.49 6.99
CA ALA A 869 12.90 9.29 8.39
C ALA A 869 13.30 10.48 9.26
N HIS A 870 14.52 11.00 9.08
CA HIS A 870 15.02 12.17 9.79
C HIS A 870 14.19 13.42 9.50
N THR A 871 13.96 13.73 8.21
CA THR A 871 13.20 14.93 7.78
C THR A 871 11.76 14.91 8.31
N LEU A 872 11.07 13.77 8.27
CA LEU A 872 9.73 13.63 8.86
C LEU A 872 9.75 13.88 10.37
N ARG A 873 10.73 13.29 11.09
CA ARG A 873 10.84 13.41 12.54
C ARG A 873 11.16 14.84 12.97
N VAL A 874 12.04 15.53 12.26
CA VAL A 874 12.33 16.96 12.45
C VAL A 874 11.09 17.81 12.13
N ARG A 875 10.42 17.58 10.99
CA ARG A 875 9.23 18.34 10.57
C ARG A 875 8.06 18.23 11.55
N LEU A 876 7.81 17.04 12.12
CA LEU A 876 6.79 16.85 13.17
C LEU A 876 7.20 17.54 14.48
N MET A 877 8.44 17.36 14.94
CA MET A 877 8.90 17.98 16.18
C MET A 877 8.93 19.52 16.12
N ARG A 878 9.31 20.10 14.97
CA ARG A 878 9.30 21.55 14.72
C ARG A 878 7.89 22.14 14.90
N GLU A 879 6.89 21.53 14.27
CA GLU A 879 5.48 21.94 14.38
C GLU A 879 4.97 21.87 15.83
N HIS A 880 5.23 20.75 16.52
CA HIS A 880 4.69 20.54 17.86
C HIS A 880 5.21 21.55 18.89
N VAL A 881 6.41 22.12 18.71
CA VAL A 881 6.94 23.21 19.55
C VAL A 881 6.76 24.62 18.93
N GLY A 882 6.06 24.74 17.81
CA GLY A 882 5.63 26.05 17.26
C GLY A 882 6.66 26.75 16.39
N VAL A 883 7.61 26.03 15.81
CA VAL A 883 8.47 26.56 14.74
C VAL A 883 7.63 26.71 13.46
N ASP A 884 7.80 27.83 12.74
CA ASP A 884 7.12 28.04 11.45
C ASP A 884 7.74 27.17 10.35
N VAL A 885 7.21 25.96 10.25
CA VAL A 885 7.58 24.94 9.27
C VAL A 885 7.29 25.36 7.84
N ASP A 886 6.25 26.17 7.59
CA ASP A 886 5.92 26.62 6.24
C ASP A 886 6.96 27.66 5.77
N ALA A 887 7.35 28.58 6.65
CA ALA A 887 8.39 29.56 6.37
C ALA A 887 9.80 28.94 6.20
N ILE A 888 10.09 27.82 6.87
CA ILE A 888 11.35 27.07 6.64
C ILE A 888 11.32 26.37 5.29
N ASP A 889 10.25 25.64 4.97
CA ASP A 889 10.12 24.96 3.68
C ASP A 889 10.22 25.96 2.51
N GLU A 890 9.71 27.19 2.66
CA GLU A 890 9.85 28.27 1.67
C GLU A 890 11.31 28.76 1.52
N GLN A 891 12.06 28.88 2.61
CA GLN A 891 13.48 29.25 2.58
C GLN A 891 14.35 28.15 1.93
N ASP A 892 14.14 26.88 2.27
CA ASP A 892 14.81 25.73 1.66
C ASP A 892 14.52 25.59 0.15
N MET A 893 13.40 26.15 -0.32
CA MET A 893 13.05 26.23 -1.74
C MET A 893 13.63 27.45 -2.45
N LEU A 894 13.77 28.59 -1.76
CA LEU A 894 14.44 29.79 -2.28
C LEU A 894 15.97 29.67 -2.30
N ALA A 895 16.55 28.80 -1.45
CA ALA A 895 17.97 28.49 -1.40
C ALA A 895 18.44 27.53 -2.50
N LYS A 896 17.52 26.96 -3.31
CA LYS A 896 17.86 26.15 -4.48
C LYS A 896 18.04 27.04 -5.69
N ASP A 897 19.20 26.94 -6.34
CA ASP A 897 19.53 27.75 -7.52
C ASP A 897 18.42 27.68 -8.58
N PRO A 898 17.96 28.83 -9.12
CA PRO A 898 17.06 28.81 -10.25
C PRO A 898 17.75 28.17 -11.47
N PRO A 899 17.04 27.41 -12.32
CA PRO A 899 17.63 26.86 -13.53
C PRO A 899 18.17 28.01 -14.38
N LYS A 900 19.48 27.95 -14.69
CA LYS A 900 20.20 28.94 -15.51
C LYS A 900 19.39 29.25 -16.76
N GLU A 901 19.29 30.53 -17.14
CA GLU A 901 18.55 30.92 -18.34
C GLU A 901 19.05 30.16 -19.60
N GLU A 902 18.19 29.99 -20.61
CA GLU A 902 18.53 29.25 -21.84
C GLU A 902 19.79 29.81 -22.54
N HIS A 903 20.15 31.08 -22.31
CA HIS A 903 21.37 31.70 -22.84
C HIS A 903 22.65 31.42 -22.02
N GLN A 904 22.54 30.74 -20.88
CA GLN A 904 23.64 30.37 -19.96
C GLN A 904 23.73 28.86 -19.72
N GLN A 905 22.83 28.08 -20.31
CA GLN A 905 22.97 26.63 -20.43
C GLN A 905 23.99 26.36 -21.54
N HIS A 906 25.10 25.71 -21.20
CA HIS A 906 26.14 25.41 -22.18
C HIS A 906 25.63 24.32 -23.14
N GLU A 907 25.84 24.50 -24.44
CA GLU A 907 25.51 23.46 -25.43
C GLU A 907 26.46 22.27 -25.21
N TRP A 908 25.89 21.08 -24.98
CA TRP A 908 26.65 19.87 -24.68
C TRP A 908 27.31 19.34 -25.96
N ASP A 909 28.64 19.39 -25.99
CA ASP A 909 29.46 18.85 -27.07
C ASP A 909 29.89 17.41 -26.70
N PRO A 910 29.34 16.37 -27.36
CA PRO A 910 29.52 14.97 -26.95
C PRO A 910 30.87 14.37 -27.33
N ASP A 911 31.70 15.07 -28.13
CA ASP A 911 32.95 14.52 -28.69
C ASP A 911 34.15 14.57 -27.71
N ALA A 912 33.96 15.05 -26.46
CA ALA A 912 35.06 15.44 -25.57
C ALA A 912 35.52 14.42 -24.51
N GLU A 913 34.63 13.56 -23.98
CA GLU A 913 34.95 12.67 -22.85
C GLU A 913 34.29 11.28 -22.94
N GLN A 914 34.98 10.36 -23.61
CA GLN A 914 35.14 8.97 -23.17
C GLN A 914 36.05 8.20 -24.11
N GLU A 915 37.23 7.76 -23.66
CA GLU A 915 37.85 6.52 -24.15
C GLU A 915 39.10 6.08 -23.31
N TYR A 916 39.31 4.82 -22.84
CA TYR A 916 40.67 4.17 -22.73
C TYR A 916 40.76 2.60 -22.70
N GLY A 917 41.52 2.02 -23.64
CA GLY A 917 41.99 0.64 -23.80
C GLY A 917 41.06 -0.44 -24.44
N ARG A 918 41.36 -1.09 -25.59
CA ARG A 918 42.50 -1.03 -26.52
C ARG A 918 42.33 -1.98 -27.75
N GLU A 919 43.03 -1.71 -28.86
CA GLU A 919 43.49 -2.61 -29.95
C GLU A 919 42.41 -3.38 -30.80
N ASP A 920 42.46 -3.51 -32.15
CA ASP A 920 43.37 -3.03 -33.23
C ASP A 920 42.75 -3.37 -34.65
N VAL A 921 43.37 -2.89 -35.74
CA VAL A 921 43.34 -3.37 -37.17
C VAL A 921 42.16 -3.01 -38.13
N THR A 922 42.24 -1.80 -38.70
CA THR A 922 41.91 -1.43 -40.13
C THR A 922 40.42 -1.40 -40.61
N ALA A 923 39.89 -0.24 -41.06
CA ALA A 923 39.95 0.39 -42.41
C ALA A 923 38.86 -0.07 -43.43
N LYS A 924 38.33 0.74 -44.38
CA LYS A 924 38.68 2.11 -44.84
C LYS A 924 37.50 2.79 -45.59
N LYS A 925 37.32 4.11 -45.39
CA LYS A 925 36.73 5.16 -46.28
C LYS A 925 35.76 4.77 -47.43
N SER A 926 34.60 5.42 -47.51
CA SER A 926 34.38 6.63 -48.35
C SER A 926 32.91 7.11 -48.33
N ALA A 927 32.67 8.39 -48.62
CA ALA A 927 31.34 9.00 -48.70
C ALA A 927 30.83 9.16 -50.16
N ARG A 928 29.52 9.45 -50.30
CA ARG A 928 28.92 10.58 -51.09
C ARG A 928 27.72 10.22 -52.01
N GLU A 929 26.62 10.96 -51.79
CA GLU A 929 25.51 11.35 -52.72
C GLU A 929 24.49 10.33 -53.31
N VAL A 930 23.21 10.76 -53.21
CA VAL A 930 22.14 10.72 -54.24
C VAL A 930 21.39 9.39 -54.54
N VAL A 931 20.18 9.32 -53.95
CA VAL A 931 18.88 8.89 -54.54
C VAL A 931 18.61 7.40 -54.86
N HIS A 932 17.36 7.01 -54.57
CA HIS A 932 16.69 5.72 -54.82
C HIS A 932 17.12 4.50 -53.97
N GLY A 933 16.14 3.84 -53.34
CA GLY A 933 16.27 2.43 -52.94
C GLY A 933 15.70 2.06 -51.56
N SER A 934 14.58 1.33 -51.57
CA SER A 934 14.15 0.25 -50.65
C SER A 934 14.26 0.37 -49.11
N SER A 935 13.17 0.00 -48.45
CA SER A 935 13.09 -0.77 -47.18
C SER A 935 14.30 -0.81 -46.24
N ASP A 936 14.26 -0.02 -45.15
CA ASP A 936 13.95 -0.56 -43.81
C ASP A 936 13.79 0.60 -42.81
N ILE A 937 12.65 0.68 -42.13
CA ILE A 937 12.40 1.65 -41.04
C ILE A 937 12.37 0.90 -39.71
N GLY A 938 13.36 1.16 -38.88
CA GLY A 938 13.53 0.55 -37.57
C GLY A 938 12.50 1.02 -36.54
N SER A 939 12.39 0.29 -35.43
CA SER A 939 11.36 0.49 -34.40
C SER A 939 11.61 1.67 -33.43
N LYS A 940 12.19 2.79 -33.91
CA LYS A 940 12.31 4.04 -33.13
C LYS A 940 11.21 5.04 -33.48
N ASP A 941 11.04 5.36 -34.77
CA ASP A 941 10.15 6.44 -35.26
C ASP A 941 8.67 6.27 -34.83
N LEU A 942 8.20 5.04 -34.67
CA LEU A 942 6.81 4.77 -34.28
C LEU A 942 6.48 5.31 -32.86
N ALA A 943 7.48 5.38 -31.97
CA ALA A 943 7.29 5.98 -30.64
C ALA A 943 7.12 7.50 -30.73
N GLU A 944 7.98 8.18 -31.50
CA GLU A 944 7.94 9.63 -31.69
C GLU A 944 6.67 10.08 -32.44
N VAL A 945 6.21 9.30 -33.42
CA VAL A 945 4.94 9.54 -34.13
C VAL A 945 3.73 9.36 -33.20
N LEU A 946 3.73 8.38 -32.30
CA LEU A 946 2.69 8.23 -31.28
C LEU A 946 2.72 9.36 -30.25
N GLN A 947 3.90 9.87 -29.91
CA GLN A 947 4.08 11.00 -28.99
C GLN A 947 3.59 12.32 -29.60
N ARG A 948 3.81 12.57 -30.91
CA ARG A 948 3.26 13.77 -31.59
C ARG A 948 1.76 13.66 -31.90
N THR A 949 1.24 12.49 -32.24
CA THR A 949 -0.20 12.32 -32.58
C THR A 949 -1.13 12.29 -31.36
N SER A 950 -0.60 12.10 -30.15
CA SER A 950 -1.38 12.17 -28.90
C SER A 950 -1.46 13.59 -28.30
N ILE A 951 -0.63 14.54 -28.74
CA ILE A 951 -0.57 15.92 -28.19
C ILE A 951 -0.91 16.98 -29.25
N SER A 952 -2.01 16.77 -30.00
CA SER A 952 -2.74 17.87 -30.66
C SER A 952 -4.16 17.50 -31.12
N ARG A 953 -5.14 17.83 -30.28
CA ARG A 953 -6.48 18.20 -30.74
C ARG A 953 -6.84 19.54 -30.10
N ARG A 954 -6.93 20.60 -30.91
CA ARG A 954 -7.58 21.84 -30.46
C ARG A 954 -9.04 21.50 -30.13
N PRO A 955 -9.61 21.99 -29.01
CA PRO A 955 -11.04 21.86 -28.79
C PRO A 955 -11.82 22.63 -29.87
N PRO A 956 -13.06 22.23 -30.19
CA PRO A 956 -13.94 23.06 -31.00
C PRO A 956 -14.23 24.40 -30.30
N GLU A 957 -14.42 25.45 -31.08
CA GLU A 957 -14.64 26.81 -30.58
C GLU A 957 -15.85 26.87 -29.64
N GLY A 958 -15.66 27.42 -28.43
CA GLY A 958 -16.69 27.55 -27.40
C GLY A 958 -16.37 26.94 -26.04
N PHE A 959 -15.28 26.16 -25.90
CA PHE A 959 -14.80 25.67 -24.60
C PHE A 959 -13.60 26.48 -24.09
N PRO A 960 -13.50 26.76 -22.76
CA PRO A 960 -12.34 27.44 -22.19
C PRO A 960 -11.08 26.56 -22.29
N ASP A 961 -9.93 27.21 -22.50
CA ASP A 961 -8.65 26.51 -22.67
C ASP A 961 -8.26 25.75 -21.38
N ALA A 962 -7.85 24.50 -21.53
CA ALA A 962 -7.40 23.65 -20.43
C ALA A 962 -5.97 24.00 -19.96
N ARG A 963 -5.27 24.88 -20.67
CA ARG A 963 -4.06 25.54 -20.18
C ARG A 963 -4.44 26.71 -19.28
N ALA A 964 -4.31 26.51 -17.97
CA ALA A 964 -4.41 27.59 -16.99
C ALA A 964 -3.38 28.68 -17.32
N GLY A 965 -3.82 29.80 -17.91
CA GLY A 965 -2.94 30.94 -18.20
C GLY A 965 -2.33 31.50 -16.91
N ASN A 966 -1.17 32.14 -17.00
CA ASN A 966 -0.31 32.49 -15.85
C ASN A 966 -1.06 33.14 -14.66
N LYS A 967 -2.12 33.93 -14.92
CA LYS A 967 -2.97 34.51 -13.88
C LYS A 967 -3.72 33.46 -13.05
N SER A 968 -4.30 32.44 -13.68
CA SER A 968 -4.93 31.30 -12.98
C SER A 968 -3.92 30.42 -12.22
N LEU A 969 -2.64 30.46 -12.58
CA LEU A 969 -1.58 29.79 -11.81
C LEU A 969 -1.13 30.63 -10.62
N GLN A 970 -1.20 31.96 -10.71
CA GLN A 970 -0.99 32.87 -9.58
C GLN A 970 -2.15 32.80 -8.58
N ASP A 971 -3.41 32.77 -9.05
CA ASP A 971 -4.60 32.58 -8.20
C ASP A 971 -4.68 31.17 -7.55
N GLU A 972 -3.90 30.21 -8.06
CA GLU A 972 -3.70 28.88 -7.46
C GLU A 972 -2.48 28.81 -6.51
N ARG A 973 -1.66 29.85 -6.46
CA ARG A 973 -0.50 30.04 -5.57
C ARG A 973 -0.74 31.21 -4.60
N GLN A 974 -1.90 31.21 -3.96
CA GLN A 974 -2.29 32.12 -2.88
C GLN A 974 -3.02 31.35 -1.78
N THR A 975 -2.73 31.72 -0.53
CA THR A 975 -3.31 31.15 0.69
C THR A 975 -3.63 32.25 1.71
N PHE A 976 -4.00 31.87 2.93
CA PHE A 976 -4.57 32.76 3.95
C PHE A 976 -3.85 32.57 5.30
N THR A 977 -3.66 33.66 6.05
CA THR A 977 -3.04 33.65 7.38
C THR A 977 -4.02 33.18 8.48
N ARG A 978 -3.53 32.97 9.71
CA ARG A 978 -4.34 32.72 10.91
C ARG A 978 -5.50 33.73 11.08
N ASP A 979 -5.25 34.97 10.69
CA ASP A 979 -6.16 36.10 10.88
C ASP A 979 -6.98 36.41 9.60
N GLY A 980 -6.96 35.50 8.61
CA GLY A 980 -7.80 35.54 7.41
C GLY A 980 -7.25 36.36 6.22
N GLU A 981 -6.03 36.88 6.31
CA GLU A 981 -5.44 37.75 5.28
C GLU A 981 -4.81 36.97 4.11
N LYS A 982 -4.88 37.49 2.89
CA LYS A 982 -4.36 36.83 1.68
C LYS A 982 -2.85 37.02 1.52
N VAL A 983 -2.14 35.91 1.36
CA VAL A 983 -0.67 35.83 1.19
C VAL A 983 -0.29 34.91 0.00
N PRO A 984 0.95 34.97 -0.50
CA PRO A 984 1.47 33.97 -1.45
C PRO A 984 1.27 32.54 -0.94
N GLY A 985 1.05 31.58 -1.84
CA GLY A 985 0.66 30.22 -1.47
C GLY A 985 1.83 29.35 -1.02
N PHE A 986 1.59 28.55 0.03
CA PHE A 986 2.52 27.61 0.66
C PHE A 986 3.35 26.79 -0.33
N THR A 987 4.48 26.27 0.15
CA THR A 987 5.36 25.32 -0.56
C THR A 987 4.61 24.25 -1.33
N SER A 988 3.69 23.49 -0.74
CA SER A 988 2.95 22.42 -1.45
C SER A 988 2.12 22.88 -2.67
N SER A 989 1.85 24.19 -2.79
CA SER A 989 1.21 24.82 -3.96
C SER A 989 2.19 25.29 -5.05
N VAL A 990 3.46 25.49 -4.71
CA VAL A 990 4.53 26.00 -5.59
C VAL A 990 5.50 24.89 -6.02
N VAL A 991 5.80 23.98 -5.09
CA VAL A 991 6.62 22.78 -5.24
C VAL A 991 6.02 21.87 -6.32
N PRO A 992 6.85 21.36 -7.26
CA PRO A 992 6.42 20.28 -8.14
C PRO A 992 6.11 19.04 -7.27
N THR A 993 5.01 18.33 -7.52
CA THR A 993 4.72 17.03 -6.85
C THR A 993 5.93 16.10 -6.95
N LEU A 994 6.05 15.07 -6.09
CA LEU A 994 7.09 14.04 -6.29
C LEU A 994 7.09 13.46 -7.73
N GLU A 995 5.92 13.38 -8.37
CA GLU A 995 5.76 13.09 -9.81
C GLU A 995 6.45 14.13 -10.72
N GLU A 996 6.22 15.43 -10.49
CA GLU A 996 6.79 16.51 -11.30
C GLU A 996 8.27 16.77 -10.98
N GLN A 997 8.70 16.67 -9.71
CA GLN A 997 10.11 16.65 -9.31
C GLN A 997 10.83 15.54 -10.06
N MET A 998 10.31 14.30 -10.04
CA MET A 998 10.91 13.20 -10.78
C MET A 998 10.85 13.39 -12.30
N ILE A 999 9.81 14.01 -12.86
CA ILE A 999 9.74 14.37 -14.29
C ILE A 999 10.69 15.53 -14.64
N MET A 1000 11.16 16.32 -13.67
CA MET A 1000 12.14 17.41 -13.84
C MET A 1000 13.59 16.96 -13.57
N GLU A 1001 13.81 16.05 -12.63
CA GLU A 1001 15.10 15.50 -12.19
C GLU A 1001 15.53 14.29 -13.03
N HIS A 1002 14.58 13.44 -13.43
CA HIS A 1002 14.79 12.39 -14.45
C HIS A 1002 14.42 12.89 -15.86
N ARG A 1003 14.15 14.19 -16.01
CA ARG A 1003 14.50 14.85 -17.28
C ARG A 1003 16.02 14.78 -17.35
N PRO A 1004 16.62 14.10 -18.34
CA PRO A 1004 18.07 14.11 -18.43
C PRO A 1004 18.52 15.56 -18.62
N SER A 1005 19.51 16.00 -17.82
CA SER A 1005 20.49 16.94 -18.38
C SER A 1005 21.00 16.31 -19.68
N ALA A 1006 21.18 17.11 -20.73
CA ALA A 1006 21.52 16.61 -22.07
C ALA A 1006 22.71 15.63 -22.06
N GLU A 1007 23.61 15.82 -21.09
CA GLU A 1007 24.89 15.18 -20.85
C GLU A 1007 24.85 13.66 -20.55
N HIS A 1008 23.71 13.09 -20.14
CA HIS A 1008 23.68 11.74 -19.54
C HIS A 1008 22.96 10.64 -20.35
N ALA A 1009 22.89 10.82 -21.68
CA ALA A 1009 22.44 9.77 -22.60
C ALA A 1009 23.60 9.20 -23.43
N TYR A 1010 23.97 7.95 -23.13
CA TYR A 1010 24.99 7.09 -23.79
C TYR A 1010 26.47 7.28 -23.39
N GLY A 1011 27.08 6.14 -23.02
CA GLY A 1011 28.52 5.83 -22.91
C GLY A 1011 28.68 4.30 -23.04
N SER A 1012 29.85 3.68 -23.25
CA SER A 1012 31.23 4.16 -23.31
C SER A 1012 32.13 3.16 -24.10
N PRO A 1013 33.15 3.62 -24.83
CA PRO A 1013 34.45 2.94 -25.03
C PRO A 1013 35.55 3.68 -24.23
N ILE A 1014 36.87 3.50 -24.38
CA ILE A 1014 37.67 2.40 -24.93
C ILE A 1014 39.12 2.70 -25.55
N GLU A 1015 39.71 3.92 -25.74
CA GLU A 1015 41.15 4.14 -26.19
C GLU A 1015 42.04 5.43 -25.85
N GLU A 1016 41.64 6.56 -25.23
CA GLU A 1016 42.42 7.86 -25.15
C GLU A 1016 42.96 8.43 -23.77
N ASP A 1017 42.25 8.39 -22.63
CA ASP A 1017 42.36 9.20 -21.36
C ASP A 1017 43.73 9.38 -20.63
N ILE A 1018 44.83 8.84 -21.15
CA ILE A 1018 46.13 8.76 -20.46
C ILE A 1018 47.12 9.88 -20.88
N GLU A 1019 46.87 10.62 -21.96
CA GLU A 1019 47.83 11.65 -22.43
C GLU A 1019 47.70 13.05 -21.76
N LYS A 1020 46.70 13.29 -20.90
CA LYS A 1020 46.53 14.60 -20.20
C LYS A 1020 47.28 14.72 -18.87
N GLU A 1021 47.53 13.63 -18.12
CA GLU A 1021 48.39 13.67 -16.92
C GLU A 1021 49.90 13.79 -17.24
N ALA A 1022 50.27 13.87 -18.53
CA ALA A 1022 51.64 13.70 -19.00
C ALA A 1022 52.28 14.97 -19.64
N LYS A 1023 51.92 16.20 -19.19
CA LYS A 1023 52.63 17.42 -19.63
C LYS A 1023 52.60 18.70 -18.78
N GLU A 1024 52.04 18.72 -17.56
CA GLU A 1024 52.21 19.88 -16.65
C GLU A 1024 53.52 19.83 -15.84
N ASP A 1025 54.67 19.63 -16.51
CA ASP A 1025 55.99 19.92 -15.93
C ASP A 1025 57.06 20.22 -17.02
N ALA A 1026 57.37 21.51 -17.22
CA ALA A 1026 58.57 22.00 -17.93
C ALA A 1026 58.68 23.55 -17.90
N GLY A 1027 59.57 24.15 -17.08
CA GLY A 1027 59.79 25.61 -17.15
C GLY A 1027 60.60 26.33 -16.06
N ALA A 1028 61.62 25.71 -15.46
CA ALA A 1028 62.32 26.28 -14.30
C ALA A 1028 63.28 27.46 -14.60
N SER A 1029 63.48 28.38 -13.64
CA SER A 1029 64.75 28.50 -12.87
C SER A 1029 64.97 29.85 -12.15
N SER A 1030 65.90 29.84 -11.18
CA SER A 1030 66.38 30.93 -10.29
C SER A 1030 65.40 31.40 -9.19
N GLY A 1031 65.82 31.56 -7.93
CA GLY A 1031 67.12 31.23 -7.33
C GLY A 1031 67.19 31.55 -5.82
N ASP A 1032 68.18 30.97 -5.14
CA ASP A 1032 68.58 31.18 -3.73
C ASP A 1032 67.59 30.76 -2.59
N LEU A 1033 68.03 30.30 -1.41
CA LEU A 1033 69.18 29.44 -1.06
C LEU A 1033 69.07 28.98 0.43
N ARG A 1034 69.43 27.71 0.71
CA ARG A 1034 69.77 27.08 2.02
C ARG A 1034 68.71 26.26 2.78
N ASP A 1035 69.24 25.47 3.71
CA ASP A 1035 68.83 24.15 4.19
C ASP A 1035 69.48 23.93 5.59
N GLU A 1036 69.48 22.70 6.11
CA GLU A 1036 69.96 22.22 7.42
C GLU A 1036 69.00 22.55 8.59
N THR A 1037 68.34 21.59 9.25
CA THR A 1037 68.49 20.12 9.28
C THR A 1037 67.14 19.39 9.18
N GLY A 1038 66.85 18.69 8.08
CA GLY A 1038 65.61 17.94 7.89
C GLY A 1038 65.68 16.46 8.27
N LEU A 1039 64.55 15.88 8.73
CA LEU A 1039 64.11 14.50 8.46
C LEU A 1039 62.71 14.21 9.05
N LEU A 1040 62.06 13.15 8.59
CA LEU A 1040 60.75 12.68 9.05
C LEU A 1040 60.89 11.64 10.17
N CYS A 1041 59.87 11.52 11.04
CA CYS A 1041 59.06 10.29 11.27
C CYS A 1041 58.38 10.27 12.66
N GLY A 1042 57.23 9.57 12.74
CA GLY A 1042 56.79 8.75 13.89
C GLY A 1042 56.66 9.37 15.28
N ALA A 1043 55.41 9.53 15.75
CA ALA A 1043 55.08 9.66 17.18
C ALA A 1043 55.40 8.37 17.99
N PRO A 1044 55.39 8.34 19.35
CA PRO A 1044 54.83 9.34 20.28
C PRO A 1044 55.70 9.64 21.54
N ALA A 1045 55.04 10.18 22.58
CA ALA A 1045 55.41 10.24 24.01
C ALA A 1045 56.04 11.55 24.55
N ASP A 1046 55.81 11.76 25.85
CA ASP A 1046 55.91 13.03 26.59
C ASP A 1046 57.28 13.32 27.20
N ALA A 1047 57.58 14.60 27.43
CA ALA A 1047 58.20 15.10 28.69
C ALA A 1047 58.32 16.64 28.71
N GLN A 1048 58.07 17.25 29.88
CA GLN A 1048 58.85 18.40 30.35
C GLN A 1048 59.50 18.03 31.69
N PRO A 1049 60.78 18.35 31.92
CA PRO A 1049 61.44 18.13 33.21
C PRO A 1049 61.36 19.37 34.12
N GLU A 1050 61.28 19.16 35.44
CA GLU A 1050 62.11 19.87 36.43
C GLU A 1050 61.86 19.38 37.88
N ALA A 1051 62.88 19.56 38.73
CA ALA A 1051 62.94 19.30 40.18
C ALA A 1051 62.93 17.83 40.67
N ASP A 1052 63.53 17.61 41.84
CA ASP A 1052 64.12 16.34 42.28
C ASP A 1052 63.79 16.00 43.77
N ASP A 1053 64.27 14.84 44.25
CA ASP A 1053 64.39 14.43 45.66
C ASP A 1053 63.12 14.32 46.57
N GLN A 1054 62.51 13.12 46.64
CA GLN A 1054 62.54 12.24 47.84
C GLN A 1054 61.71 10.93 47.70
N PRO A 1055 62.02 9.87 48.49
CA PRO A 1055 61.42 8.53 48.35
C PRO A 1055 60.03 8.36 49.01
N PRO A 1056 59.26 7.31 48.66
CA PRO A 1056 57.79 7.36 48.72
C PRO A 1056 57.13 6.78 49.99
N HIS A 1057 55.95 7.31 50.32
CA HIS A 1057 54.91 6.65 51.12
C HIS A 1057 53.53 6.85 50.48
N ALA A 1058 52.60 5.92 50.71
CA ALA A 1058 51.33 5.83 49.98
C ALA A 1058 50.09 5.81 50.88
N SER A 1059 49.24 6.85 50.74
CA SER A 1059 47.79 6.92 51.04
C SER A 1059 47.35 8.38 50.80
N GLU A 1060 46.25 8.71 50.11
CA GLU A 1060 44.86 8.43 50.49
C GLU A 1060 43.89 8.63 49.30
N VAL A 1061 42.63 8.24 49.49
CA VAL A 1061 41.54 8.45 48.53
C VAL A 1061 41.05 9.91 48.57
N LYS A 1062 40.88 10.53 47.39
CA LYS A 1062 40.02 11.71 47.20
C LYS A 1062 39.04 11.48 46.07
N SER A 1063 37.85 12.05 46.22
CA SER A 1063 36.70 11.88 45.34
C SER A 1063 36.44 13.16 44.56
N ASP A 1064 36.95 13.23 43.34
CA ASP A 1064 36.62 14.32 42.42
C ASP A 1064 35.31 13.97 41.70
N ALA A 1065 34.22 14.42 42.30
CA ALA A 1065 32.86 14.33 41.75
C ALA A 1065 32.44 15.73 41.28
N ASP A 1066 32.51 15.93 39.96
CA ASP A 1066 32.36 17.25 39.35
C ASP A 1066 31.02 17.93 39.64
N THR A 1067 31.08 19.26 39.75
CA THR A 1067 29.96 20.08 40.22
C THR A 1067 28.78 20.17 39.25
N GLU A 1068 28.89 19.62 38.05
CA GLU A 1068 27.81 19.60 37.06
C GLU A 1068 26.77 18.48 37.30
N GLU A 1069 27.16 17.34 37.88
CA GLU A 1069 26.24 16.21 38.15
C GLU A 1069 25.07 16.63 39.08
N LYS A 1070 25.30 17.66 39.90
CA LYS A 1070 24.31 18.25 40.82
C LYS A 1070 23.19 19.05 40.13
N ARG A 1071 23.23 19.24 38.80
CA ARG A 1071 22.11 19.83 38.02
C ARG A 1071 21.02 18.80 37.67
N ALA A 1072 21.36 17.53 37.45
CA ALA A 1072 20.39 16.50 37.06
C ALA A 1072 19.22 16.30 38.07
N PRO A 1073 19.43 16.41 39.40
CA PRO A 1073 18.33 16.42 40.37
C PRO A 1073 17.46 17.68 40.33
N HIS A 1074 17.94 18.81 39.77
CA HIS A 1074 17.25 20.09 39.90
C HIS A 1074 15.96 20.15 39.09
N VAL A 1075 16.00 19.78 37.80
CA VAL A 1075 14.82 19.71 36.91
C VAL A 1075 13.80 18.65 37.39
N ARG A 1076 14.28 17.56 37.97
CA ARG A 1076 13.43 16.52 38.60
C ARG A 1076 12.82 16.98 39.92
N SER A 1077 13.54 17.81 40.67
CA SER A 1077 12.98 18.50 41.84
C SER A 1077 11.93 19.53 41.43
N ILE A 1078 12.12 20.22 40.29
CA ILE A 1078 11.16 21.13 39.67
C ILE A 1078 9.84 20.39 39.37
N LEU A 1079 9.87 19.29 38.60
CA LEU A 1079 8.68 18.47 38.31
C LEU A 1079 7.91 18.03 39.58
N ARG A 1080 8.62 17.66 40.66
CA ARG A 1080 7.97 17.30 41.95
C ARG A 1080 7.61 18.50 42.84
N ARG A 1081 8.20 19.68 42.64
CA ARG A 1081 7.99 20.90 43.44
C ARG A 1081 6.86 21.76 42.90
N HIS A 1082 6.64 21.81 41.58
CA HIS A 1082 5.49 22.52 40.99
C HIS A 1082 4.15 21.85 41.33
N LEU A 1083 4.13 20.53 41.53
CA LEU A 1083 3.00 19.79 42.10
C LEU A 1083 2.66 20.16 43.57
N GLY A 1084 3.47 20.99 44.24
CA GLY A 1084 3.29 21.36 45.65
C GLY A 1084 3.69 22.80 45.99
N ALA A 1085 3.86 23.67 45.00
CA ALA A 1085 4.24 25.06 45.22
C ALA A 1085 3.04 25.88 45.72
N LYS A 1086 3.16 26.48 46.92
CA LYS A 1086 2.18 27.48 47.37
C LYS A 1086 2.30 28.73 46.50
N LEU A 1087 1.17 29.26 46.04
CA LEU A 1087 1.13 30.39 45.12
C LEU A 1087 1.83 31.62 45.70
N GLY A 1088 2.52 32.36 44.82
CA GLY A 1088 3.07 33.68 45.11
C GLY A 1088 1.99 34.77 45.10
N HIS A 1089 2.42 36.02 45.31
CA HIS A 1089 1.51 37.15 45.51
C HIS A 1089 0.80 37.68 44.24
N ASN A 1090 1.07 37.08 43.08
CA ASN A 1090 0.40 37.34 41.79
C ASN A 1090 -0.02 35.99 41.17
N PRO A 1091 -1.29 35.76 40.81
CA PRO A 1091 -1.75 34.49 40.24
C PRO A 1091 -1.17 34.18 38.85
N TRP A 1092 -0.77 35.19 38.07
CA TRP A 1092 -0.37 35.02 36.67
C TRP A 1092 1.13 34.78 36.48
N THR A 1093 1.99 34.97 37.49
CA THR A 1093 3.43 34.74 37.33
C THR A 1093 3.77 33.25 37.19
N LEU A 1094 4.35 32.87 36.05
CA LEU A 1094 4.91 31.54 35.80
C LEU A 1094 6.24 31.33 36.55
N PRO A 1095 6.46 30.17 37.18
CA PRO A 1095 7.73 29.76 37.76
C PRO A 1095 8.60 28.96 36.77
N THR A 1096 8.04 28.57 35.63
CA THR A 1096 8.72 27.96 34.49
C THR A 1096 9.05 29.07 33.48
N PRO A 1097 10.34 29.30 33.14
CA PRO A 1097 10.69 30.28 32.11
C PRO A 1097 10.29 29.76 30.72
N THR A 1098 9.97 30.67 29.81
CA THR A 1098 9.75 30.37 28.40
C THR A 1098 10.98 29.65 27.81
N PRO A 1099 10.82 28.45 27.23
CA PRO A 1099 11.91 27.73 26.58
C PRO A 1099 12.52 28.53 25.42
N LYS A 1100 13.80 28.27 25.13
CA LYS A 1100 14.47 28.82 23.94
C LYS A 1100 14.52 27.74 22.87
N ILE A 1101 13.79 27.96 21.79
CA ILE A 1101 13.76 27.05 20.64
C ILE A 1101 14.69 27.61 19.57
N ASP A 1102 15.69 26.81 19.21
CA ASP A 1102 16.49 26.99 18.02
C ASP A 1102 15.80 26.21 16.87
N PRO A 1103 15.37 26.85 15.77
CA PRO A 1103 14.73 26.17 14.64
C PRO A 1103 15.56 25.01 14.07
N ASP A 1104 16.88 25.05 14.16
CA ASP A 1104 17.79 24.03 13.62
C ASP A 1104 18.32 23.06 14.68
N GLY A 1105 18.09 23.34 15.97
CA GLY A 1105 18.51 22.53 17.12
C GLY A 1105 17.79 21.17 17.29
N PHE A 1106 17.32 20.56 16.21
CA PHE A 1106 16.51 19.33 16.19
C PHE A 1106 17.30 18.08 15.75
N GLU A 1107 18.60 18.15 15.46
CA GLU A 1107 19.36 17.01 14.92
C GLU A 1107 19.28 15.75 15.78
N ASP A 1108 19.62 15.84 17.08
CA ASP A 1108 19.69 14.71 18.01
C ASP A 1108 18.48 14.68 18.97
N PRO A 1109 17.49 13.79 18.76
CA PRO A 1109 16.29 13.73 19.59
C PRO A 1109 16.51 13.09 20.98
N VAL A 1110 17.72 12.58 21.26
CA VAL A 1110 18.06 11.87 22.51
C VAL A 1110 19.02 12.68 23.40
N CYS A 1111 19.73 13.68 22.85
CA CYS A 1111 20.62 14.53 23.64
C CYS A 1111 19.86 15.31 24.72
N ASP A 1112 20.54 15.58 25.84
CA ASP A 1112 19.91 16.21 27.00
C ASP A 1112 19.43 17.64 26.72
N ALA A 1113 20.17 18.42 25.93
CA ALA A 1113 19.82 19.80 25.58
C ALA A 1113 18.49 19.87 24.82
N PHE A 1114 18.32 19.04 23.78
CA PHE A 1114 17.05 18.95 23.07
C PHE A 1114 15.96 18.32 23.95
N TRP A 1115 16.20 17.12 24.50
CA TRP A 1115 15.14 16.37 25.17
C TRP A 1115 14.62 17.05 26.44
N LYS A 1116 15.51 17.63 27.27
CA LYS A 1116 15.13 18.27 28.54
C LYS A 1116 14.78 19.73 28.36
N ASP A 1117 15.67 20.51 27.73
CA ASP A 1117 15.63 21.97 27.79
C ASP A 1117 14.84 22.59 26.63
N VAL A 1118 14.52 21.81 25.59
CA VAL A 1118 13.55 22.16 24.53
C VAL A 1118 12.27 21.33 24.65
N TRP A 1119 12.30 20.03 24.34
CA TRP A 1119 11.10 19.21 24.15
C TRP A 1119 10.25 19.06 25.41
N VAL A 1120 10.83 18.57 26.52
CA VAL A 1120 10.12 18.45 27.80
C VAL A 1120 9.85 19.82 28.42
N ALA A 1121 10.72 20.81 28.22
CA ALA A 1121 10.51 22.18 28.72
C ALA A 1121 9.26 22.84 28.10
N SER A 1122 9.10 22.80 26.78
CA SER A 1122 7.90 23.29 26.08
C SER A 1122 6.64 22.56 26.54
N ALA A 1123 6.69 21.22 26.61
CA ALA A 1123 5.56 20.44 27.11
C ALA A 1123 5.15 20.85 28.53
N VAL A 1124 6.10 21.06 29.45
CA VAL A 1124 5.83 21.49 30.83
C VAL A 1124 5.28 22.92 30.89
N HIS A 1125 5.92 23.86 30.19
CA HIS A 1125 5.56 25.29 30.18
C HIS A 1125 4.16 25.50 29.60
N ASN A 1126 3.88 24.92 28.43
CA ASN A 1126 2.56 24.98 27.79
C ASN A 1126 1.48 24.37 28.70
N THR A 1127 1.76 23.21 29.31
CA THR A 1127 0.81 22.58 30.25
C THR A 1127 0.53 23.48 31.45
N GLU A 1128 1.51 24.23 31.97
CA GLU A 1128 1.28 25.18 33.06
C GLU A 1128 0.44 26.40 32.62
N ILE A 1129 0.68 26.95 31.42
CA ILE A 1129 -0.13 28.04 30.85
C ILE A 1129 -1.59 27.58 30.65
N PHE A 1130 -1.83 26.46 29.96
CA PHE A 1130 -3.18 25.93 29.74
C PHE A 1130 -3.90 25.60 31.06
N ARG A 1131 -3.19 25.08 32.06
CA ARG A 1131 -3.74 24.85 33.41
C ARG A 1131 -4.18 26.15 34.07
N ARG A 1132 -3.36 27.21 34.03
CA ARG A 1132 -3.65 28.50 34.68
C ARG A 1132 -4.74 29.29 33.98
N VAL A 1133 -4.67 29.43 32.66
CA VAL A 1133 -5.58 30.29 31.90
C VAL A 1133 -6.95 29.64 31.73
N PHE A 1134 -7.02 28.33 31.50
CA PHE A 1134 -8.29 27.65 31.20
C PHE A 1134 -8.82 26.74 32.30
N HIS A 1135 -8.00 26.34 33.29
CA HIS A 1135 -8.24 25.13 34.09
C HIS A 1135 -8.50 23.93 33.15
N ALA A 1136 -7.61 23.74 32.17
CA ALA A 1136 -7.76 22.74 31.12
C ALA A 1136 -7.92 21.32 31.68
N ILE A 1137 -8.79 20.54 31.04
CA ILE A 1137 -9.07 19.13 31.35
C ILE A 1137 -8.65 18.28 30.14
N PRO A 1138 -8.03 17.10 30.32
CA PRO A 1138 -7.60 16.49 31.58
C PRO A 1138 -6.30 17.09 32.14
N ASP A 1139 -6.09 16.96 33.46
CA ASP A 1139 -4.90 17.46 34.17
C ASP A 1139 -4.54 16.62 35.40
N ASP A 1140 -3.24 16.57 35.75
CA ASP A 1140 -2.71 15.78 36.88
C ASP A 1140 -3.04 16.34 38.28
N LEU A 1141 -3.53 17.58 38.40
CA LEU A 1141 -4.07 18.09 39.67
C LEU A 1141 -5.51 17.61 39.94
N VAL A 1142 -6.23 17.17 38.91
CA VAL A 1142 -7.63 16.73 39.01
C VAL A 1142 -7.67 15.23 39.29
N ALA A 1143 -7.50 14.85 40.56
CA ALA A 1143 -7.48 13.45 41.00
C ALA A 1143 -8.88 12.90 41.37
N THR A 1144 -9.88 13.76 41.55
CA THR A 1144 -11.24 13.41 42.00
C THR A 1144 -12.33 14.17 41.24
N TRP A 1145 -13.57 13.65 41.23
CA TRP A 1145 -14.71 14.30 40.59
C TRP A 1145 -15.01 15.69 41.17
N LYS A 1146 -14.75 15.92 42.46
CA LYS A 1146 -14.90 17.25 43.09
C LYS A 1146 -13.98 18.29 42.43
N GLN A 1147 -12.71 17.94 42.22
CA GLN A 1147 -11.73 18.82 41.58
C GLN A 1147 -12.04 19.03 40.09
N TYR A 1148 -12.63 18.02 39.44
CA TYR A 1148 -13.12 18.13 38.06
C TYR A 1148 -14.23 19.19 37.96
N THR A 1149 -15.22 19.16 38.86
CA THR A 1149 -16.27 20.20 38.90
C THR A 1149 -15.71 21.59 39.17
N GLU A 1150 -14.67 21.72 40.02
CA GLU A 1150 -13.97 22.98 40.29
C GLU A 1150 -13.23 23.51 39.05
N PHE A 1151 -12.67 22.64 38.20
CA PHE A 1151 -12.06 23.03 36.92
C PHE A 1151 -13.12 23.41 35.87
N VAL A 1152 -14.22 22.67 35.76
CA VAL A 1152 -15.33 22.99 34.83
C VAL A 1152 -15.96 24.34 35.15
N ALA A 1153 -16.19 24.65 36.44
CA ALA A 1153 -16.77 25.94 36.85
C ALA A 1153 -15.89 27.16 36.47
N HIS A 1154 -14.57 27.00 36.41
CA HIS A 1154 -13.65 28.03 35.92
C HIS A 1154 -13.80 28.24 34.41
N HIS A 1155 -13.92 27.17 33.62
CA HIS A 1155 -14.18 27.26 32.19
C HIS A 1155 -15.55 27.92 31.89
N GLU A 1156 -16.60 27.58 32.66
CA GLU A 1156 -17.89 28.28 32.58
C GLU A 1156 -17.81 29.78 32.92
N ARG A 1157 -16.82 30.21 33.73
CA ARG A 1157 -16.60 31.62 34.06
C ARG A 1157 -15.92 32.39 32.93
N LEU A 1158 -15.04 31.75 32.15
CA LEU A 1158 -14.42 32.33 30.94
C LEU A 1158 -15.43 32.56 29.82
N ASN A 1159 -16.36 31.60 29.62
CA ASN A 1159 -17.38 31.65 28.57
C ASN A 1159 -18.50 32.69 28.80
N LYS A 1160 -18.42 33.51 29.85
CA LYS A 1160 -19.34 34.63 30.10
C LYS A 1160 -18.85 35.87 29.34
N PRO A 1161 -19.71 36.55 28.55
CA PRO A 1161 -19.37 37.86 28.00
C PRO A 1161 -19.14 38.88 29.13
N GLU A 1162 -18.46 39.98 28.80
CA GLU A 1162 -18.31 41.10 29.73
C GLU A 1162 -19.70 41.69 30.09
N GLY A 1163 -19.88 42.08 31.35
CA GLY A 1163 -21.17 42.52 31.84
C GLY A 1163 -21.48 43.96 31.42
N GLU A 1164 -22.64 44.18 30.78
CA GLU A 1164 -23.20 45.53 30.68
C GLU A 1164 -23.44 46.08 32.10
N ASP A 1165 -22.81 47.21 32.43
CA ASP A 1165 -23.07 47.96 33.68
C ASP A 1165 -24.49 48.56 33.65
N LYS A 1166 -25.48 47.72 33.94
CA LYS A 1166 -26.89 48.13 34.03
C LYS A 1166 -27.13 48.88 35.34
N ALA A 1167 -26.97 50.20 35.24
CA ALA A 1167 -27.56 51.15 36.17
C ALA A 1167 -29.03 50.79 36.43
N PRO A 1168 -29.53 50.94 37.68
CA PRO A 1168 -30.87 50.51 38.04
C PRO A 1168 -31.91 51.40 37.34
N HIS A 1169 -32.65 50.80 36.42
CA HIS A 1169 -33.89 51.35 35.90
C HIS A 1169 -35.03 50.41 36.26
N ASP A 1170 -35.88 50.85 37.17
CA ASP A 1170 -37.26 50.36 37.25
C ASP A 1170 -37.99 50.77 35.96
N ASP A 1171 -38.76 49.85 35.37
CA ASP A 1171 -40.15 50.09 34.91
C ASP A 1171 -40.81 48.82 34.33
N ASP A 1172 -42.12 48.87 34.16
CA ASP A 1172 -43.04 47.73 34.21
C ASP A 1172 -43.12 46.75 33.03
N ALA A 1173 -43.42 45.51 33.44
CA ALA A 1173 -44.17 44.42 32.80
C ALA A 1173 -44.73 44.56 31.36
N ALA A 1174 -44.51 43.50 30.56
CA ALA A 1174 -45.39 43.14 29.44
C ALA A 1174 -45.64 41.62 29.30
N CYS A 1175 -46.87 41.33 28.89
CA CYS A 1175 -47.51 40.06 28.50
C CYS A 1175 -46.66 39.17 27.54
N SER A 1176 -46.92 37.86 27.34
CA SER A 1176 -48.22 37.15 27.41
C SER A 1176 -48.13 35.63 27.60
N LYS A 1177 -49.28 34.99 27.89
CA LYS A 1177 -49.44 33.53 28.06
C LYS A 1177 -50.16 32.87 26.87
N THR A 1178 -49.67 31.71 26.44
CA THR A 1178 -50.48 30.55 25.99
C THR A 1178 -49.70 29.26 26.33
N GLY A 1179 -50.32 28.11 26.62
CA GLY A 1179 -51.75 27.86 26.83
C GLY A 1179 -52.18 26.43 26.45
N SER A 1180 -51.91 25.43 27.29
CA SER A 1180 -52.51 24.09 27.19
C SER A 1180 -52.53 23.40 28.57
N SER A 1181 -53.50 22.51 28.81
CA SER A 1181 -53.90 22.02 30.14
C SER A 1181 -53.99 20.50 30.22
N GLY A 1182 -53.74 19.95 31.42
CA GLY A 1182 -54.04 18.56 31.76
C GLY A 1182 -53.86 18.30 33.26
N ASP A 1183 -54.95 18.00 33.95
CA ASP A 1183 -54.99 17.59 35.37
C ASP A 1183 -54.33 16.18 35.53
N ASP A 1184 -54.03 15.64 36.72
CA ASP A 1184 -54.84 15.64 37.95
C ASP A 1184 -54.09 15.05 39.18
N LYS A 1185 -54.53 15.43 40.40
CA LYS A 1185 -54.34 14.80 41.74
C LYS A 1185 -52.96 14.40 42.32
N GLU A 1186 -52.62 15.07 43.42
CA GLU A 1186 -51.97 14.45 44.60
C GLU A 1186 -52.94 13.52 45.37
N PRO A 1187 -52.43 12.69 46.30
CA PRO A 1187 -52.87 12.84 47.70
C PRO A 1187 -51.71 12.90 48.72
N SER A 1188 -52.03 13.17 49.99
CA SER A 1188 -51.15 13.89 50.93
C SER A 1188 -50.72 13.11 52.20
N VAL A 1189 -49.50 13.41 52.68
CA VAL A 1189 -49.10 13.71 54.09
C VAL A 1189 -49.37 12.62 55.17
N PRO A 1190 -48.36 12.16 55.95
CA PRO A 1190 -47.80 13.04 57.00
C PRO A 1190 -46.30 12.93 57.37
N ASN A 1191 -45.87 13.94 58.11
CA ASN A 1191 -44.52 14.19 58.65
C ASN A 1191 -43.91 13.03 59.47
N GLY A 1192 -42.60 12.83 59.30
CA GLY A 1192 -41.69 12.39 60.37
C GLY A 1192 -40.58 13.43 60.56
N GLN A 1193 -40.49 14.05 61.74
CA GLN A 1193 -39.45 15.05 62.02
C GLN A 1193 -38.21 14.40 62.64
N GLY A 1194 -37.05 14.59 62.00
CA GLY A 1194 -35.72 14.37 62.56
C GLY A 1194 -34.81 15.54 62.12
N PRO A 1195 -33.83 15.97 62.93
CA PRO A 1195 -33.07 17.18 62.65
C PRO A 1195 -32.02 16.95 61.56
N SER A 1196 -32.34 17.31 60.32
CA SER A 1196 -31.33 17.48 59.27
C SER A 1196 -30.63 18.83 59.44
N GLU A 1197 -29.29 18.80 59.40
CA GLU A 1197 -28.50 20.03 59.31
C GLU A 1197 -28.82 20.75 58.00
N LYS A 1198 -29.10 22.05 58.07
CA LYS A 1198 -29.36 22.87 56.88
C LYS A 1198 -28.05 23.11 56.13
N VAL A 1199 -27.69 22.18 55.24
CA VAL A 1199 -26.75 22.43 54.16
C VAL A 1199 -27.24 23.65 53.39
N LYS A 1200 -26.48 24.75 53.45
CA LYS A 1200 -26.77 25.94 52.65
C LYS A 1200 -26.70 25.56 51.18
N LYS A 1201 -27.72 25.91 50.40
CA LYS A 1201 -27.53 26.08 48.95
C LYS A 1201 -26.47 27.18 48.75
N PRO A 1202 -25.47 26.99 47.88
CA PRO A 1202 -24.67 28.11 47.40
C PRO A 1202 -25.56 28.99 46.51
N GLU A 1203 -25.76 30.25 46.91
CA GLU A 1203 -26.38 31.27 46.07
C GLU A 1203 -25.28 32.12 45.43
N LYS A 1204 -25.51 32.51 44.16
CA LYS A 1204 -24.60 33.27 43.27
C LYS A 1204 -23.32 32.50 42.87
N GLY A 1205 -23.23 32.15 41.58
CA GLY A 1205 -21.98 31.72 40.96
C GLY A 1205 -21.03 32.90 40.72
N GLU A 1206 -19.77 32.61 40.38
CA GLU A 1206 -18.71 33.63 40.27
C GLU A 1206 -18.96 34.68 39.17
N PRO A 1207 -18.53 35.94 39.39
CA PRO A 1207 -18.58 37.00 38.38
C PRO A 1207 -17.69 36.69 37.18
N PRO A 1208 -17.93 37.29 35.99
CA PRO A 1208 -17.01 37.16 34.85
C PRO A 1208 -15.61 37.69 35.19
N PHE A 1209 -14.60 37.24 34.44
CA PHE A 1209 -13.26 37.84 34.50
C PHE A 1209 -13.27 39.25 33.93
N THR A 1210 -12.61 40.17 34.63
CA THR A 1210 -12.38 41.56 34.22
C THR A 1210 -11.51 41.63 32.96
N ARG A 1211 -11.62 42.73 32.22
CA ARG A 1211 -10.76 43.00 31.07
C ARG A 1211 -9.26 42.88 31.38
N GLN A 1212 -8.79 43.39 32.53
CA GLN A 1212 -7.36 43.27 32.89
C GLN A 1212 -6.95 41.80 33.08
N GLU A 1213 -7.75 40.99 33.78
CA GLU A 1213 -7.47 39.54 33.92
C GLU A 1213 -7.43 38.85 32.54
N ARG A 1214 -8.29 39.24 31.59
CA ARG A 1214 -8.27 38.70 30.21
C ARG A 1214 -7.04 39.13 29.42
N GLU A 1215 -6.60 40.38 29.54
CA GLU A 1215 -5.38 40.89 28.89
C GLU A 1215 -4.12 40.23 29.48
N GLU A 1216 -4.10 39.96 30.79
CA GLU A 1216 -3.05 39.19 31.48
C GLU A 1216 -3.06 37.70 31.06
N MET A 1217 -4.23 37.07 30.96
CA MET A 1217 -4.38 35.71 30.40
C MET A 1217 -3.88 35.63 28.95
N GLU A 1218 -4.27 36.58 28.10
CA GLU A 1218 -3.85 36.60 26.69
C GLU A 1218 -2.33 36.83 26.55
N SER A 1219 -1.72 37.62 27.44
CA SER A 1219 -0.27 37.76 27.49
C SER A 1219 0.42 36.40 27.75
N LEU A 1220 -0.08 35.61 28.70
CA LEU A 1220 0.46 34.26 28.97
C LEU A 1220 0.24 33.30 27.79
N LEU A 1221 -0.89 33.39 27.09
CA LEU A 1221 -1.16 32.56 25.92
C LEU A 1221 -0.27 32.91 24.70
N ARG A 1222 0.33 34.11 24.70
CA ARG A 1222 1.35 34.53 23.71
C ARG A 1222 2.76 34.04 24.05
N GLU A 1223 2.99 33.46 25.23
CA GLU A 1223 4.25 32.78 25.60
C GLU A 1223 4.26 31.28 25.23
N LEU A 1224 3.12 30.74 24.73
CA LEU A 1224 3.01 29.33 24.34
C LEU A 1224 3.97 28.95 23.21
N CYS A 1225 4.72 27.87 23.45
CA CYS A 1225 5.71 27.30 22.54
C CYS A 1225 5.09 26.13 21.76
N GLY A 1226 4.23 26.47 20.78
CA GLY A 1226 3.50 25.50 19.96
C GLY A 1226 2.38 24.77 20.71
N HIS A 1227 2.07 23.57 20.21
CA HIS A 1227 0.91 22.78 20.64
C HIS A 1227 1.24 21.72 21.71
N LEU A 1228 2.51 21.38 21.90
CA LEU A 1228 2.96 20.26 22.73
C LEU A 1228 2.63 20.45 24.22
N VAL A 1229 1.99 19.45 24.82
CA VAL A 1229 1.68 19.37 26.26
C VAL A 1229 1.99 17.98 26.81
N LEU A 1230 2.07 17.85 28.14
CA LEU A 1230 2.21 16.55 28.80
C LEU A 1230 0.87 15.79 28.78
N TYR A 1231 0.91 14.47 28.55
CA TYR A 1231 -0.27 13.62 28.78
C TYR A 1231 -0.43 13.36 30.28
N PRO A 1232 -1.59 13.67 30.89
CA PRO A 1232 -1.78 13.52 32.33
C PRO A 1232 -1.96 12.05 32.73
N THR A 1233 -1.05 11.55 33.56
CA THR A 1233 -1.04 10.14 34.02
C THR A 1233 -1.92 9.91 35.26
N ARG A 1234 -2.28 10.98 35.98
CA ARG A 1234 -2.93 10.99 37.30
C ARG A 1234 -4.35 11.59 37.29
N PHE A 1235 -4.82 12.07 36.14
CA PHE A 1235 -6.20 12.54 35.96
C PHE A 1235 -7.23 11.49 36.39
N LEU A 1236 -8.03 11.81 37.42
CA LEU A 1236 -9.00 10.93 38.09
C LEU A 1236 -8.39 9.62 38.67
N GLU A 1237 -7.10 9.62 39.03
CA GLU A 1237 -6.41 8.51 39.73
C GLU A 1237 -7.10 8.13 41.05
N GLY A 1238 -7.62 9.11 41.80
CA GLY A 1238 -8.35 8.85 43.04
C GLY A 1238 -9.67 8.10 42.81
N GLU A 1239 -10.37 8.38 41.71
CA GLU A 1239 -11.61 7.68 41.36
C GLU A 1239 -11.36 6.26 40.83
N ASP A 1240 -10.24 6.00 40.15
CA ASP A 1240 -9.84 4.63 39.78
C ASP A 1240 -9.48 3.81 41.02
N ILE A 1241 -8.65 4.36 41.93
CA ILE A 1241 -8.29 3.71 43.20
C ILE A 1241 -9.52 3.45 44.07
N ALA A 1242 -10.51 4.35 44.05
CA ALA A 1242 -11.80 4.17 44.73
C ALA A 1242 -12.76 3.21 43.99
N ASN A 1243 -12.41 2.71 42.80
CA ASN A 1243 -13.26 1.92 41.91
C ASN A 1243 -14.60 2.64 41.56
N ASN A 1244 -14.53 3.96 41.39
CA ASN A 1244 -15.63 4.88 41.05
C ASN A 1244 -15.49 5.49 39.65
N PHE A 1245 -14.33 5.40 38.99
CA PHE A 1245 -14.09 6.01 37.67
C PHE A 1245 -15.03 5.44 36.60
N LEU A 1246 -15.16 4.11 36.50
CA LEU A 1246 -16.16 3.47 35.62
C LEU A 1246 -17.52 3.41 36.30
N PHE A 1247 -18.54 4.01 35.69
CA PHE A 1247 -19.91 3.99 36.19
C PHE A 1247 -20.52 2.58 36.06
N ASN A 1248 -21.62 2.32 36.78
CA ASN A 1248 -22.32 1.02 36.72
C ASN A 1248 -22.83 0.67 35.31
N ALA A 1249 -23.15 1.66 34.48
CA ALA A 1249 -23.52 1.47 33.08
C ALA A 1249 -22.33 1.00 32.21
N ASP A 1250 -21.15 1.56 32.43
CA ASP A 1250 -19.94 1.24 31.67
C ASP A 1250 -19.57 -0.25 31.81
N ARG A 1251 -19.73 -0.79 33.03
CA ARG A 1251 -19.47 -2.19 33.39
C ARG A 1251 -20.48 -3.18 32.81
N LEU A 1252 -21.59 -2.70 32.22
CA LEU A 1252 -22.60 -3.51 31.54
C LEU A 1252 -22.40 -3.55 30.02
N MET A 1253 -21.57 -2.66 29.46
CA MET A 1253 -21.18 -2.79 28.05
C MET A 1253 -20.21 -3.95 27.87
N PRO A 1254 -20.32 -4.73 26.77
CA PRO A 1254 -19.38 -5.79 26.51
C PRO A 1254 -18.00 -5.20 26.20
N MET A 1255 -17.05 -5.42 27.11
CA MET A 1255 -15.62 -5.20 26.85
C MET A 1255 -15.17 -5.70 25.46
N PRO A 1256 -15.68 -6.83 24.90
CA PRO A 1256 -15.56 -7.24 23.48
C PRO A 1256 -15.71 -6.21 22.33
N ILE A 1257 -16.07 -4.94 22.60
CA ILE A 1257 -16.04 -3.82 21.63
C ILE A 1257 -14.64 -3.13 21.59
N TYR A 1258 -13.94 -3.16 22.73
CA TYR A 1258 -12.66 -2.50 23.03
C TYR A 1258 -11.52 -3.47 23.37
N ASP A 1259 -11.86 -4.67 23.85
CA ASP A 1259 -11.10 -5.91 23.66
C ASP A 1259 -10.63 -5.95 22.21
#